data_AF-A0A2T9YQW6-F1
#
_entry.id   AF-A0A2T9YQW6-F1
#
_cell.length_a   1.000
_cell.length_b   1.000
_cell.length_c   1.000
_cell.angle_alpha   90.00
_cell.angle_beta   90.00
_cell.angle_gamma   90.00
#
_symmetry.space_group_name_H-M   'P 1'
#
loop_
_entity.id
_entity.type
_entity.pdbx_description
1 polymer ?
#
loop_
_entity_poly.entity_id
_entity_poly.type
_entity_poly.pdbx_seq_one_letter_code
_entity_poly.pdbx_strand_id
1 'polypeptide(L)'
;MEAEPSNHEASLIAWINTFPNLPNKISNLAELSDGVVLFEICENIDKSWFQLGRSTNIAAESWAFKYNNLKKLFRMLTAYCEEVLQYRFNLISSPDLNLIAKNEDVSEIIKICCIILTVAVNCEQKNEYIKRIMTLSENHQGALMISIESTMNQLEEFSHDHLNDNIPSHNNASAVSNNISASAISNDPNSTSIAKIAPDGLLKHLNADRNTDNSSFVSKLQVELLTQLDKNDELQNKLHSLSFEAERWHQKYDEEKAIKDEINEQADFVKLENQNIEMQSQLENNILKLSKANSELLAQKSLLSELDKLRDQEQEFLFLQEKVSKSENTIEKYRIKLEQSSDIKRKLNSAEQQLKKEIDAKNAIEEKYINLISSKSDPSNSSSNPIDNLAKLESRLNLATIENADLKNKLAEIENINKNLAEVANIAENNSRDLEERVRELELMGNTLSLKPSNASSLAAATNKLELAEALNESPAQLKKEIERLGLEIKKLRRGSVIKDDHIKEKNLLESWVETANKEKSDTLLLLAHEKAQIKLITATKDAQISQLEKNLEQKSIEIRNLEESNSNLTNQTKTLFSELGLTTREKEDYSSQIIKLNTELKEKTNSAKELELMKKTYYETKKESHSHELEKESLEGWYSDLDMKLNLELEKTKKLLIEKDEINKDLHKLRAENAKLVEGFESYKNENNDIKLMKARLLESREEFHNTELALQKSKEHIKYLSSELKKTINASNLSSYQAQSKENTQLLKQLDDYQEQINDLKKQNRDILKQKNFESKLLSSAWFYVQRKLEQNSGFGQSSVSNMEANYHPNAVSNRNNRGRVAEMGAAIDNNAAIQQSLKKPGVFAQRRNLDSFNSGSGVPASLNPTWLGTQRDELDSQIYPNK
;
A
#
# COMPACT_ATOMS: atom_id res chain seq x y z
N MET A 1 -48.96 -30.90 0.70
CA MET A 1 -48.11 -31.41 -0.39
C MET A 1 -46.69 -31.16 0.05
N GLU A 2 -45.92 -32.22 0.24
CA GLU A 2 -44.51 -32.12 0.61
C GLU A 2 -43.71 -31.42 -0.50
N ALA A 3 -42.65 -30.72 -0.12
CA ALA A 3 -41.79 -30.04 -1.07
C ALA A 3 -40.89 -31.06 -1.78
N GLU A 4 -40.89 -31.05 -3.11
CA GLU A 4 -39.92 -31.84 -3.87
C GLU A 4 -38.50 -31.27 -3.62
N PRO A 5 -37.52 -32.11 -3.26
CA PRO A 5 -36.13 -31.67 -3.17
C PRO A 5 -35.65 -31.25 -4.56
N SER A 6 -34.93 -30.11 -4.60
CA SER A 6 -34.64 -29.43 -5.86
C SER A 6 -33.87 -30.32 -6.85
N ASN A 7 -34.21 -30.20 -8.14
CA ASN A 7 -33.67 -31.02 -9.23
C ASN A 7 -32.12 -31.02 -9.30
N HIS A 8 -31.46 -30.00 -8.73
CA HIS A 8 -30.00 -29.90 -8.62
C HIS A 8 -29.38 -30.92 -7.66
N GLU A 9 -30.01 -31.21 -6.53
CA GLU A 9 -29.49 -32.15 -5.52
C GLU A 9 -29.43 -33.57 -6.08
N ALA A 10 -30.53 -34.05 -6.64
CA ALA A 10 -30.62 -35.36 -7.28
C ALA A 10 -29.61 -35.51 -8.44
N SER A 11 -29.38 -34.43 -9.20
CA SER A 11 -28.44 -34.42 -10.32
C SER A 11 -26.98 -34.50 -9.87
N LEU A 12 -26.61 -33.79 -8.79
CA LEU A 12 -25.28 -33.88 -8.17
C LEU A 12 -25.03 -35.26 -7.55
N ILE A 13 -26.01 -35.82 -6.83
CA ILE A 13 -25.92 -37.19 -6.28
C ILE A 13 -25.76 -38.21 -7.41
N ALA A 14 -26.48 -38.06 -8.53
CA ALA A 14 -26.35 -38.93 -9.68
C ALA A 14 -24.95 -38.84 -10.31
N TRP A 15 -24.36 -37.64 -10.41
CA TRP A 15 -22.99 -37.44 -10.91
C TRP A 15 -21.93 -38.02 -9.97
N ILE A 16 -22.02 -37.76 -8.67
CA ILE A 16 -21.09 -38.30 -7.66
C ILE A 16 -21.09 -39.83 -7.70
N ASN A 17 -22.27 -40.46 -7.80
CA ASN A 17 -22.39 -41.91 -7.91
C ASN A 17 -21.86 -42.52 -9.23
N THR A 18 -21.29 -41.74 -10.15
CA THR A 18 -20.52 -42.25 -11.32
C THR A 18 -19.04 -42.54 -11.02
N PHE A 19 -18.52 -42.13 -9.85
CA PHE A 19 -17.13 -42.35 -9.48
C PHE A 19 -16.91 -43.79 -8.96
N PRO A 20 -15.95 -44.55 -9.51
CA PRO A 20 -15.82 -46.00 -9.25
C PRO A 20 -15.18 -46.36 -7.90
N ASN A 21 -14.55 -45.40 -7.22
CA ASN A 21 -13.75 -45.64 -6.01
C ASN A 21 -14.50 -45.33 -4.69
N LEU A 22 -15.78 -44.95 -4.77
CA LEU A 22 -16.56 -44.57 -3.59
C LEU A 22 -16.83 -45.79 -2.68
N PRO A 23 -16.60 -45.70 -1.36
CA PRO A 23 -16.78 -46.82 -0.44
C PRO A 23 -18.25 -47.24 -0.29
N ASN A 24 -19.19 -46.29 -0.44
CA ASN A 24 -20.63 -46.52 -0.54
C ASN A 24 -21.24 -45.54 -1.56
N LYS A 25 -22.38 -45.91 -2.15
CA LYS A 25 -23.18 -44.96 -2.96
C LYS A 25 -23.94 -44.02 -2.04
N ILE A 26 -23.82 -42.72 -2.30
CA ILE A 26 -24.47 -41.67 -1.52
C ILE A 26 -25.94 -41.60 -1.88
N SER A 27 -26.80 -41.49 -0.85
CA SER A 27 -28.26 -41.35 -1.01
C SER A 27 -28.76 -39.95 -0.65
N ASN A 28 -28.04 -39.24 0.22
CA ASN A 28 -28.35 -37.88 0.68
C ASN A 28 -27.09 -37.00 0.67
N LEU A 29 -27.22 -35.73 0.24
CA LEU A 29 -26.09 -34.81 0.17
C LEU A 29 -25.45 -34.52 1.55
N ALA A 30 -26.21 -34.66 2.64
CA ALA A 30 -25.70 -34.53 4.02
C ALA A 30 -24.56 -35.52 4.36
N GLU A 31 -24.48 -36.67 3.67
CA GLU A 31 -23.38 -37.65 3.82
C GLU A 31 -22.02 -37.05 3.42
N LEU A 32 -21.99 -35.97 2.64
CA LEU A 32 -20.77 -35.26 2.23
C LEU A 32 -20.26 -34.24 3.27
N SER A 33 -20.99 -34.06 4.38
CA SER A 33 -20.67 -33.06 5.42
C SER A 33 -19.35 -33.30 6.15
N ASP A 34 -18.76 -34.50 6.06
CA ASP A 34 -17.46 -34.83 6.66
C ASP A 34 -16.25 -34.39 5.80
N GLY A 35 -16.50 -34.04 4.53
CA GLY A 35 -15.50 -33.69 3.52
C GLY A 35 -14.62 -34.85 3.05
N VAL A 36 -14.80 -36.08 3.53
CA VAL A 36 -13.94 -37.24 3.19
C VAL A 36 -14.21 -37.69 1.77
N VAL A 37 -15.47 -37.96 1.43
CA VAL A 37 -15.86 -38.40 0.08
C VAL A 37 -15.56 -37.32 -0.97
N LEU A 38 -15.76 -36.05 -0.64
CA LEU A 38 -15.39 -34.94 -1.51
C LEU A 38 -13.88 -34.90 -1.78
N PHE A 39 -13.06 -35.28 -0.79
CA PHE A 39 -11.61 -35.38 -0.96
C PHE A 39 -11.22 -36.56 -1.87
N GLU A 40 -11.88 -37.72 -1.74
CA GLU A 40 -11.65 -38.88 -2.62
C GLU A 40 -12.01 -38.58 -4.08
N ILE A 41 -13.06 -37.78 -4.31
CA ILE A 41 -13.44 -37.28 -5.64
C ILE A 41 -12.34 -36.35 -6.20
N CYS A 42 -11.83 -35.41 -5.39
CA CYS A 42 -10.74 -34.53 -5.81
C CYS A 42 -9.42 -35.29 -6.05
N GLU A 43 -9.11 -36.32 -5.25
CA GLU A 43 -7.97 -37.23 -5.49
C GLU A 43 -8.16 -38.01 -6.81
N ASN A 44 -9.39 -38.30 -7.23
CA ASN A 44 -9.65 -38.88 -8.55
C ASN A 44 -9.34 -37.88 -9.69
N ILE A 45 -9.69 -36.60 -9.51
CA ILE A 45 -9.44 -35.52 -10.47
C ILE A 45 -7.94 -35.27 -10.65
N ASP A 46 -7.19 -35.09 -9.55
CA ASP A 46 -5.75 -34.90 -9.57
C ASP A 46 -5.08 -35.45 -8.30
N LYS A 47 -4.50 -36.65 -8.42
CA LYS A 47 -3.74 -37.33 -7.36
C LYS A 47 -2.46 -36.60 -6.95
N SER A 48 -1.88 -35.79 -7.84
CA SER A 48 -0.64 -35.08 -7.55
C SER A 48 -0.91 -33.91 -6.60
N TRP A 49 -2.03 -33.21 -6.81
CA TRP A 49 -2.45 -32.07 -6.01
C TRP A 49 -3.23 -32.47 -4.76
N PHE A 50 -4.30 -33.26 -4.91
CA PHE A 50 -5.23 -33.60 -3.83
C PHE A 50 -4.75 -34.82 -3.03
N GLN A 51 -3.67 -34.64 -2.27
CA GLN A 51 -3.12 -35.69 -1.40
C GLN A 51 -3.68 -35.65 0.04
N LEU A 52 -4.44 -36.68 0.41
CA LEU A 52 -4.90 -36.84 1.79
C LEU A 52 -3.82 -37.55 2.63
N GLY A 53 -3.16 -36.80 3.51
CA GLY A 53 -2.42 -37.40 4.63
C GLY A 53 -3.37 -38.28 5.43
N ARG A 54 -3.12 -39.60 5.44
CA ARG A 54 -4.04 -40.65 5.94
C ARG A 54 -4.20 -40.66 7.47
N SER A 55 -4.75 -39.60 8.04
CA SER A 55 -4.77 -39.38 9.50
C SER A 55 -6.06 -38.75 10.03
N THR A 56 -7.24 -39.17 9.54
CA THR A 56 -8.55 -38.66 10.01
C THR A 56 -9.67 -39.70 10.17
N ASN A 57 -9.52 -40.95 9.71
CA ASN A 57 -10.57 -42.00 9.76
C ASN A 57 -10.90 -42.56 11.17
N ILE A 58 -10.55 -41.87 12.25
CA ILE A 58 -10.63 -42.38 13.64
C ILE A 58 -11.52 -41.47 14.55
N ALA A 59 -12.05 -40.34 14.05
CA ALA A 59 -12.87 -39.43 14.87
C ALA A 59 -13.95 -38.66 14.04
N ALA A 60 -14.83 -39.39 13.34
CA ALA A 60 -15.81 -38.81 12.41
C ALA A 60 -16.94 -37.98 13.07
N GLU A 61 -17.29 -38.23 14.36
CA GLU A 61 -18.44 -37.58 15.01
C GLU A 61 -18.29 -36.08 15.33
N SER A 62 -17.07 -35.56 15.55
CA SER A 62 -16.94 -34.18 16.03
C SER A 62 -16.91 -33.18 14.87
N TRP A 63 -17.86 -32.23 14.88
CA TRP A 63 -18.01 -31.15 13.91
C TRP A 63 -16.71 -30.36 13.66
N ALA A 64 -15.80 -30.31 14.64
CA ALA A 64 -14.50 -29.67 14.48
C ALA A 64 -13.58 -30.43 13.50
N PHE A 65 -13.66 -31.77 13.43
CA PHE A 65 -12.95 -32.56 12.41
C PHE A 65 -13.60 -32.39 11.04
N LYS A 66 -14.94 -32.47 10.95
CA LYS A 66 -15.69 -32.15 9.70
C LYS A 66 -15.26 -30.79 9.13
N TYR A 67 -15.28 -29.75 9.97
CA TYR A 67 -14.85 -28.39 9.61
C TYR A 67 -13.38 -28.32 9.17
N ASN A 68 -12.45 -28.97 9.88
CA ASN A 68 -11.04 -28.96 9.52
C ASN A 68 -10.76 -29.70 8.20
N ASN A 69 -11.47 -30.80 7.92
CA ASN A 69 -11.41 -31.51 6.64
C ASN A 69 -11.90 -30.60 5.50
N LEU A 70 -13.11 -30.05 5.64
CA LEU A 70 -13.70 -29.14 4.65
C LEU A 70 -12.84 -27.89 4.41
N LYS A 71 -12.27 -27.30 5.47
CA LYS A 71 -11.36 -26.15 5.37
C LYS A 71 -10.07 -26.50 4.64
N LYS A 72 -9.52 -27.70 4.85
CA LYS A 72 -8.34 -28.18 4.12
C LYS A 72 -8.68 -28.41 2.63
N LEU A 73 -9.78 -29.10 2.35
CA LEU A 73 -10.27 -29.37 1.00
C LEU A 73 -10.52 -28.07 0.22
N PHE A 74 -11.29 -27.15 0.81
CA PHE A 74 -11.63 -25.86 0.18
C PHE A 74 -10.38 -25.03 -0.13
N ARG A 75 -9.42 -24.93 0.79
CA ARG A 75 -8.14 -24.25 0.54
C ARG A 75 -7.36 -24.88 -0.62
N MET A 76 -7.40 -26.21 -0.76
CA MET A 76 -6.72 -26.90 -1.87
C MET A 76 -7.47 -26.73 -3.20
N LEU A 77 -8.80 -26.61 -3.19
CA LEU A 77 -9.62 -26.29 -4.36
C LEU A 77 -9.38 -24.85 -4.83
N THR A 78 -9.42 -23.87 -3.93
CA THR A 78 -9.09 -22.46 -4.24
C THR A 78 -7.72 -22.34 -4.88
N ALA A 79 -6.69 -22.92 -4.25
CA ALA A 79 -5.34 -22.90 -4.81
C ALA A 79 -5.22 -23.65 -6.15
N TYR A 80 -5.99 -24.73 -6.38
CA TYR A 80 -6.02 -25.39 -7.69
C TYR A 80 -6.62 -24.49 -8.78
N CYS A 81 -7.73 -23.81 -8.47
CA CYS A 81 -8.36 -22.86 -9.39
C CYS A 81 -7.41 -21.71 -9.75
N GLU A 82 -6.67 -21.16 -8.77
CA GLU A 82 -5.77 -20.03 -8.97
C GLU A 82 -4.42 -20.42 -9.62
N GLU A 83 -3.77 -21.48 -9.14
CA GLU A 83 -2.41 -21.85 -9.56
C GLU A 83 -2.39 -22.76 -10.80
N VAL A 84 -3.37 -23.67 -10.94
CA VAL A 84 -3.40 -24.67 -12.03
C VAL A 84 -4.36 -24.26 -13.14
N LEU A 85 -5.59 -23.86 -12.80
CA LEU A 85 -6.60 -23.45 -13.79
C LEU A 85 -6.52 -21.96 -14.17
N GLN A 86 -5.75 -21.16 -13.44
CA GLN A 86 -5.53 -19.71 -13.66
C GLN A 86 -6.81 -18.85 -13.58
N TYR A 87 -7.86 -19.33 -12.91
CA TYR A 87 -9.08 -18.57 -12.63
C TYR A 87 -8.95 -17.73 -11.36
N ARG A 88 -9.57 -16.55 -11.34
CA ARG A 88 -9.61 -15.69 -10.15
C ARG A 88 -10.74 -16.12 -9.22
N PHE A 89 -10.40 -16.88 -8.17
CA PHE A 89 -11.39 -17.46 -7.24
C PHE A 89 -12.15 -16.43 -6.38
N ASN A 90 -11.67 -15.19 -6.30
CA ASN A 90 -12.20 -14.09 -5.46
C ASN A 90 -13.68 -13.69 -5.72
N LEU A 91 -14.31 -14.20 -6.78
CA LEU A 91 -15.68 -13.86 -7.19
C LEU A 91 -16.72 -14.94 -6.85
N ILE A 92 -16.29 -16.15 -6.46
CA ILE A 92 -17.21 -17.22 -6.05
C ILE A 92 -17.84 -16.90 -4.69
N SER A 93 -19.15 -17.16 -4.56
CA SER A 93 -19.83 -17.18 -3.26
C SER A 93 -19.22 -18.26 -2.35
N SER A 94 -18.31 -17.85 -1.46
CA SER A 94 -17.63 -18.78 -0.55
C SER A 94 -18.65 -19.55 0.30
N PRO A 95 -18.67 -20.90 0.24
CA PRO A 95 -19.55 -21.72 1.04
C PRO A 95 -19.23 -21.59 2.54
N ASP A 96 -20.25 -21.51 3.39
CA ASP A 96 -20.05 -21.48 4.84
C ASP A 96 -19.76 -22.87 5.39
N LEU A 97 -18.47 -23.17 5.51
CA LEU A 97 -17.97 -24.43 6.04
C LEU A 97 -18.43 -24.71 7.48
N ASN A 98 -18.81 -23.69 8.27
CA ASN A 98 -19.38 -23.91 9.61
C ASN A 98 -20.81 -24.44 9.55
N LEU A 99 -21.64 -23.94 8.62
CA LEU A 99 -23.00 -24.42 8.43
C LEU A 99 -23.00 -25.87 7.95
N ILE A 100 -22.10 -26.22 7.02
CA ILE A 100 -21.92 -27.62 6.58
C ILE A 100 -21.50 -28.52 7.75
N ALA A 101 -20.47 -28.13 8.51
CA ALA A 101 -19.90 -28.98 9.54
C ALA A 101 -20.79 -29.16 10.78
N LYS A 102 -21.69 -28.21 11.08
CA LYS A 102 -22.56 -28.22 12.27
C LYS A 102 -24.02 -28.57 12.00
N ASN A 103 -24.56 -28.09 10.88
CA ASN A 103 -25.97 -28.18 10.55
C ASN A 103 -26.23 -29.06 9.32
N GLU A 104 -25.19 -29.57 8.66
CA GLU A 104 -25.26 -30.42 7.46
C GLU A 104 -26.06 -29.77 6.33
N ASP A 105 -25.91 -28.45 6.19
CA ASP A 105 -26.69 -27.61 5.26
C ASP A 105 -26.42 -27.97 3.79
N VAL A 106 -27.43 -28.59 3.18
CA VAL A 106 -27.44 -29.03 1.78
C VAL A 106 -27.14 -27.88 0.82
N SER A 107 -27.61 -26.65 1.10
CA SER A 107 -27.36 -25.49 0.23
C SER A 107 -25.86 -25.17 0.11
N GLU A 108 -25.15 -25.19 1.23
CA GLU A 108 -23.71 -24.91 1.26
C GLU A 108 -22.88 -26.10 0.74
N ILE A 109 -23.36 -27.34 0.91
CA ILE A 109 -22.75 -28.54 0.30
C ILE A 109 -22.88 -28.50 -1.23
N ILE A 110 -24.04 -28.09 -1.77
CA ILE A 110 -24.25 -27.91 -3.22
C ILE A 110 -23.19 -26.96 -3.81
N LYS A 111 -22.90 -25.82 -3.15
CA LYS A 111 -21.87 -24.88 -3.62
C LYS A 111 -20.50 -25.54 -3.75
N ILE A 112 -20.05 -26.30 -2.75
CA ILE A 112 -18.76 -27.04 -2.83
C ILE A 112 -18.81 -28.05 -3.98
N CYS A 113 -19.90 -28.80 -4.12
CA CYS A 113 -20.05 -29.79 -5.19
C CYS A 113 -20.01 -29.15 -6.58
N CYS A 114 -20.64 -27.98 -6.77
CA CYS A 114 -20.57 -27.23 -8.04
C CYS A 114 -19.16 -26.72 -8.34
N ILE A 115 -18.40 -26.27 -7.35
CA ILE A 115 -16.98 -25.90 -7.52
C ILE A 115 -16.16 -27.12 -7.96
N ILE A 116 -16.32 -28.27 -7.29
CA ILE A 116 -15.61 -29.52 -7.63
C ILE A 116 -16.00 -30.01 -9.03
N LEU A 117 -17.29 -29.94 -9.39
CA LEU A 117 -17.79 -30.25 -10.74
C LEU A 117 -17.14 -29.37 -11.81
N THR A 118 -16.99 -28.07 -11.53
CA THR A 118 -16.33 -27.10 -12.42
C THR A 118 -14.84 -27.40 -12.59
N VAL A 119 -14.16 -27.74 -11.49
CA VAL A 119 -12.77 -28.20 -11.52
C VAL A 119 -12.64 -29.51 -12.33
N ALA A 120 -13.57 -30.46 -12.17
CA ALA A 120 -13.57 -31.72 -12.90
C ALA A 120 -13.72 -31.55 -14.43
N VAL A 121 -14.53 -30.59 -14.89
CA VAL A 121 -14.69 -30.31 -16.33
C VAL A 121 -13.61 -29.40 -16.92
N ASN A 122 -12.76 -28.80 -16.10
CA ASN A 122 -11.64 -27.94 -16.54
C ASN A 122 -10.23 -28.54 -16.31
N CYS A 123 -10.11 -29.64 -15.54
CA CYS A 123 -8.84 -30.34 -15.33
C CYS A 123 -8.26 -30.95 -16.62
N GLU A 124 -6.99 -31.38 -16.58
CA GLU A 124 -6.29 -32.02 -17.70
C GLU A 124 -7.05 -33.26 -18.25
N GLN A 125 -7.70 -34.01 -17.36
CA GLN A 125 -8.47 -35.23 -17.70
C GLN A 125 -9.97 -34.97 -17.94
N LYS A 126 -10.39 -33.72 -18.17
CA LYS A 126 -11.81 -33.31 -18.33
C LYS A 126 -12.66 -34.18 -19.25
N ASN A 127 -12.06 -34.72 -20.31
CA ASN A 127 -12.75 -35.61 -21.26
C ASN A 127 -13.34 -36.87 -20.61
N GLU A 128 -12.81 -37.33 -19.48
CA GLU A 128 -13.36 -38.47 -18.72
C GLU A 128 -14.59 -38.05 -17.91
N TYR A 129 -14.52 -36.90 -17.23
CA TYR A 129 -15.61 -36.35 -16.42
C TYR A 129 -16.79 -35.87 -17.26
N ILE A 130 -16.53 -35.25 -18.41
CA ILE A 130 -17.58 -34.89 -19.39
C ILE A 130 -18.30 -36.14 -19.90
N LYS A 131 -17.56 -37.22 -20.22
CA LYS A 131 -18.19 -38.51 -20.61
C LYS A 131 -19.05 -39.10 -19.49
N ARG A 132 -18.63 -39.01 -18.23
CA ARG A 132 -19.46 -39.42 -17.07
C ARG A 132 -20.77 -38.63 -17.01
N ILE A 133 -20.73 -37.30 -17.18
CA ILE A 133 -21.93 -36.45 -17.23
C ILE A 133 -22.86 -36.90 -18.38
N MET A 134 -22.31 -37.16 -19.57
CA MET A 134 -23.07 -37.63 -20.75
C MET A 134 -23.72 -39.01 -20.60
N THR A 135 -23.38 -39.81 -19.58
CA THR A 135 -24.06 -41.09 -19.28
C THR A 135 -25.29 -40.95 -18.36
N LEU A 136 -25.53 -39.76 -17.80
CA LEU A 136 -26.69 -39.47 -16.95
C LEU A 136 -27.94 -39.21 -17.80
N SER A 137 -29.11 -39.11 -17.17
CA SER A 137 -30.35 -38.71 -17.86
C SER A 137 -30.31 -37.25 -18.32
N GLU A 138 -31.04 -36.93 -19.39
CA GLU A 138 -31.11 -35.58 -19.98
C GLU A 138 -31.48 -34.50 -18.94
N ASN A 139 -32.41 -34.80 -18.03
CA ASN A 139 -32.78 -33.91 -16.92
C ASN A 139 -31.59 -33.60 -15.99
N HIS A 140 -30.79 -34.61 -15.63
CA HIS A 140 -29.60 -34.41 -14.79
C HIS A 140 -28.49 -33.69 -15.56
N GLN A 141 -28.31 -34.00 -16.85
CA GLN A 141 -27.35 -33.29 -17.70
C GLN A 141 -27.66 -31.79 -17.78
N GLY A 142 -28.93 -31.42 -18.03
CA GLY A 142 -29.36 -30.02 -18.06
C GLY A 142 -29.14 -29.29 -16.73
N ALA A 143 -29.48 -29.92 -15.60
CA ALA A 143 -29.25 -29.34 -14.28
C ALA A 143 -27.76 -29.15 -13.94
N LEU A 144 -26.91 -30.13 -14.28
CA LEU A 144 -25.45 -30.03 -14.10
C LEU A 144 -24.82 -28.98 -15.02
N MET A 145 -25.31 -28.86 -16.26
CA MET A 145 -24.84 -27.84 -17.22
C MET A 145 -25.11 -26.43 -16.69
N ILE A 146 -26.32 -26.16 -16.18
CA ILE A 146 -26.67 -24.89 -15.53
C ILE A 146 -25.78 -24.63 -14.30
N SER A 147 -25.50 -25.67 -13.51
CA SER A 147 -24.59 -25.55 -12.36
C SER A 147 -23.15 -25.21 -12.77
N ILE A 148 -22.62 -25.79 -13.84
CA ILE A 148 -21.28 -25.50 -14.39
C ILE A 148 -21.22 -24.08 -14.99
N GLU A 149 -22.24 -23.68 -15.75
CA GLU A 149 -22.33 -22.35 -16.33
C GLU A 149 -22.41 -21.26 -15.24
N SER A 150 -23.22 -21.49 -14.20
CA SER A 150 -23.37 -20.56 -13.08
C SER A 150 -22.09 -20.36 -12.26
N THR A 151 -21.24 -21.38 -12.12
CA THR A 151 -19.94 -21.28 -11.45
C THR A 151 -18.83 -20.77 -12.37
N MET A 152 -18.85 -21.12 -13.67
CA MET A 152 -17.88 -20.56 -14.63
C MET A 152 -18.09 -19.06 -14.86
N ASN A 153 -19.33 -18.58 -14.95
CA ASN A 153 -19.61 -17.16 -15.03
C ASN A 153 -19.14 -16.39 -13.77
N GLN A 154 -19.04 -17.06 -12.61
CA GLN A 154 -18.42 -16.51 -11.38
C GLN A 154 -16.88 -16.61 -11.36
N LEU A 155 -16.26 -17.37 -12.25
CA LEU A 155 -14.81 -17.56 -12.37
C LEU A 155 -14.18 -16.72 -13.51
N GLU A 156 -14.97 -16.37 -14.54
CA GLU A 156 -14.50 -15.73 -15.78
C GLU A 156 -14.73 -14.20 -15.86
N GLU A 157 -15.34 -13.57 -14.86
CA GLU A 157 -15.44 -12.10 -14.84
C GLU A 157 -14.01 -11.51 -14.80
N PHE A 158 -13.63 -10.81 -15.89
CA PHE A 158 -12.27 -10.34 -16.27
C PHE A 158 -11.31 -11.31 -16.99
N SER A 159 -11.78 -12.35 -17.70
CA SER A 159 -10.95 -13.10 -18.69
C SER A 159 -11.25 -12.83 -20.17
N HIS A 160 -12.11 -11.85 -20.47
CA HIS A 160 -12.37 -11.36 -21.83
C HIS A 160 -12.03 -9.88 -21.97
N ASP A 161 -10.73 -9.59 -21.93
CA ASP A 161 -10.20 -8.30 -22.33
C ASP A 161 -8.84 -8.45 -23.03
N HIS A 162 -8.82 -9.24 -24.12
CA HIS A 162 -7.82 -9.14 -25.19
C HIS A 162 -8.26 -9.89 -26.46
N LEU A 163 -8.42 -9.13 -27.55
CA LEU A 163 -8.28 -9.57 -28.95
C LEU A 163 -9.30 -10.58 -29.53
N ASN A 164 -10.59 -10.24 -29.68
CA ASN A 164 -11.32 -10.55 -30.92
C ASN A 164 -12.67 -9.81 -31.13
N ASP A 165 -12.65 -8.51 -31.44
CA ASP A 165 -13.87 -7.80 -31.89
C ASP A 165 -13.74 -7.35 -33.36
N ASN A 166 -13.98 -8.29 -34.29
CA ASN A 166 -14.11 -7.95 -35.72
C ASN A 166 -14.90 -8.98 -36.55
N ILE A 167 -16.08 -9.43 -36.08
CA ILE A 167 -17.02 -10.21 -36.90
C ILE A 167 -18.48 -9.79 -36.64
N PRO A 168 -19.09 -8.98 -37.53
CA PRO A 168 -20.54 -8.87 -37.64
C PRO A 168 -21.07 -9.76 -38.77
N SER A 169 -21.57 -10.94 -38.40
CA SER A 169 -22.58 -11.71 -39.15
C SER A 169 -23.51 -12.28 -38.08
N HIS A 170 -24.83 -12.20 -38.18
CA HIS A 170 -25.67 -12.34 -39.37
C HIS A 170 -26.99 -11.53 -39.24
N ASN A 171 -27.64 -11.25 -40.38
CA ASN A 171 -29.08 -11.41 -40.67
C ASN A 171 -30.07 -11.49 -39.48
N ASN A 172 -31.25 -10.83 -39.49
CA ASN A 172 -32.27 -10.97 -40.54
C ASN A 172 -33.50 -10.06 -40.30
N ALA A 173 -34.22 -9.69 -41.38
CA ALA A 173 -35.65 -9.31 -41.45
C ALA A 173 -36.16 -8.10 -40.60
N SER A 174 -37.11 -7.27 -41.02
CA SER A 174 -37.82 -6.98 -42.29
C SER A 174 -38.54 -5.61 -42.08
N ALA A 175 -38.88 -4.76 -43.05
CA ALA A 175 -39.27 -4.99 -44.44
C ALA A 175 -39.15 -3.69 -45.30
N VAL A 176 -39.00 -3.83 -46.63
CA VAL A 176 -39.84 -3.22 -47.70
C VAL A 176 -40.16 -1.71 -47.53
N SER A 177 -39.78 -0.73 -48.38
CA SER A 177 -39.55 -0.64 -49.84
C SER A 177 -38.99 0.78 -50.14
N ASN A 178 -38.45 1.21 -51.30
CA ASN A 178 -38.37 0.70 -52.68
C ASN A 178 -37.29 1.50 -53.48
N ASN A 179 -36.65 0.85 -54.47
CA ASN A 179 -36.21 1.42 -55.78
C ASN A 179 -35.14 2.56 -55.85
N ILE A 180 -34.22 2.61 -56.82
CA ILE A 180 -33.88 1.73 -57.95
C ILE A 180 -32.39 1.90 -58.33
N SER A 181 -31.70 0.76 -58.44
CA SER A 181 -30.74 0.32 -59.49
C SER A 181 -29.72 1.33 -60.09
N ALA A 182 -28.41 1.09 -59.95
CA ALA A 182 -27.54 0.31 -60.87
C ALA A 182 -26.71 1.24 -61.80
N SER A 183 -25.48 0.92 -62.25
CA SER A 183 -24.63 -0.27 -62.08
C SER A 183 -23.15 0.10 -62.30
N ALA A 184 -22.22 -0.72 -61.81
CA ALA A 184 -20.78 -0.58 -62.04
C ALA A 184 -20.38 -0.73 -63.52
N ILE A 185 -19.42 0.10 -63.97
CA ILE A 185 -18.54 -0.09 -65.14
C ILE A 185 -17.20 0.53 -64.73
N SER A 186 -16.27 -0.21 -64.11
CA SER A 186 -15.22 -1.02 -64.74
C SER A 186 -14.34 -0.24 -65.72
N ASN A 187 -13.10 0.03 -65.31
CA ASN A 187 -12.03 0.51 -66.19
C ASN A 187 -11.71 -0.53 -67.27
N ASP A 188 -11.56 -0.11 -68.53
CA ASP A 188 -10.40 -0.51 -69.35
C ASP A 188 -10.18 0.46 -70.53
N PRO A 189 -8.93 0.77 -70.94
CA PRO A 189 -8.66 1.77 -71.96
C PRO A 189 -8.27 1.15 -73.32
N ASN A 190 -9.07 1.38 -74.37
CA ASN A 190 -8.60 1.36 -75.76
C ASN A 190 -9.69 1.83 -76.75
N SER A 191 -9.47 2.97 -77.41
CA SER A 191 -9.80 3.16 -78.84
C SER A 191 -9.30 4.51 -79.35
N THR A 192 -8.23 4.42 -80.14
CA THR A 192 -7.63 5.48 -80.95
C THR A 192 -8.60 6.03 -82.02
N SER A 193 -8.39 7.30 -82.40
CA SER A 193 -8.82 7.95 -83.66
C SER A 193 -10.11 8.80 -83.63
N ILE A 194 -10.10 9.84 -84.49
CA ILE A 194 -11.20 10.77 -84.83
C ILE A 194 -11.42 11.85 -83.72
N ALA A 195 -11.30 13.16 -83.95
CA ALA A 195 -11.16 13.92 -85.19
C ALA A 195 -10.12 15.06 -85.11
N LYS A 196 -9.19 15.09 -86.07
CA LYS A 196 -8.78 16.33 -86.74
C LYS A 196 -9.48 16.34 -88.09
N ILE A 197 -10.20 17.42 -88.42
CA ILE A 197 -10.51 17.88 -89.79
C ILE A 197 -11.04 19.30 -89.63
N ALA A 198 -10.42 20.25 -90.32
CA ALA A 198 -10.96 21.60 -90.50
C ALA A 198 -11.99 21.56 -91.64
N PRO A 199 -12.99 22.46 -91.65
CA PRO A 199 -13.74 22.78 -92.85
C PRO A 199 -13.31 24.17 -93.36
N ASP A 200 -12.45 24.17 -94.38
CA ASP A 200 -12.19 25.34 -95.22
C ASP A 200 -12.60 25.01 -96.67
N GLY A 201 -13.26 25.95 -97.35
CA GLY A 201 -13.55 25.87 -98.78
C GLY A 201 -14.92 25.30 -99.24
N LEU A 202 -15.60 26.12 -100.06
CA LEU A 202 -16.86 25.92 -100.80
C LEU A 202 -18.16 26.17 -100.00
N LEU A 203 -19.17 26.91 -100.50
CA LEU A 203 -19.44 27.30 -101.89
C LEU A 203 -20.10 28.70 -101.96
N LYS A 204 -19.69 29.53 -102.91
CA LYS A 204 -20.32 30.85 -103.18
C LYS A 204 -21.65 30.68 -103.91
N HIS A 205 -22.66 31.47 -103.53
CA HIS A 205 -23.56 32.30 -104.38
C HIS A 205 -24.97 32.43 -103.79
N LEU A 206 -25.58 33.61 -104.01
CA LEU A 206 -26.96 33.99 -103.65
C LEU A 206 -27.26 34.10 -102.13
N ASN A 207 -26.91 35.25 -101.54
CA ASN A 207 -27.78 36.11 -100.70
C ASN A 207 -26.94 37.20 -100.03
N ALA A 208 -26.67 38.30 -100.74
CA ALA A 208 -25.89 39.42 -100.21
C ALA A 208 -26.70 40.36 -99.28
N ASP A 209 -28.04 40.32 -99.36
CA ASP A 209 -28.95 41.29 -98.72
C ASP A 209 -29.59 40.82 -97.39
N ARG A 210 -29.03 39.80 -96.71
CA ARG A 210 -29.45 39.40 -95.34
C ARG A 210 -28.30 39.31 -94.34
N ASN A 211 -27.09 39.70 -94.74
CA ASN A 211 -25.87 39.41 -94.00
C ASN A 211 -25.57 40.40 -92.86
N THR A 212 -26.21 41.57 -92.80
CA THR A 212 -26.11 42.48 -91.64
C THR A 212 -26.81 41.88 -90.42
N ASP A 213 -28.05 41.43 -90.61
CA ASP A 213 -28.93 41.07 -89.51
C ASP A 213 -28.57 39.70 -88.95
N ASN A 214 -28.31 38.72 -89.82
CA ASN A 214 -27.83 37.40 -89.42
C ASN A 214 -26.42 37.48 -88.80
N SER A 215 -25.51 38.32 -89.32
CA SER A 215 -24.20 38.52 -88.66
C SER A 215 -24.38 39.14 -87.27
N SER A 216 -25.27 40.14 -87.13
CA SER A 216 -25.56 40.73 -85.82
C SER A 216 -26.16 39.72 -84.83
N PHE A 217 -26.98 38.77 -85.30
CA PHE A 217 -27.59 37.73 -84.48
C PHE A 217 -26.59 36.63 -84.10
N VAL A 218 -25.74 36.19 -85.03
CA VAL A 218 -24.65 35.25 -84.76
C VAL A 218 -23.64 35.86 -83.81
N SER A 219 -23.24 37.13 -83.97
CA SER A 219 -22.38 37.82 -83.01
C SER A 219 -23.03 37.97 -81.63
N LYS A 220 -24.34 38.26 -81.55
CA LYS A 220 -25.07 38.29 -80.26
C LYS A 220 -25.11 36.91 -79.59
N LEU A 221 -25.36 35.84 -80.35
CA LEU A 221 -25.31 34.46 -79.84
C LEU A 221 -23.90 34.05 -79.40
N GLN A 222 -22.88 34.46 -80.15
CA GLN A 222 -21.47 34.16 -79.82
C GLN A 222 -21.02 34.93 -78.57
N VAL A 223 -21.46 36.19 -78.40
CA VAL A 223 -21.26 36.96 -77.17
C VAL A 223 -22.04 36.34 -76.01
N GLU A 224 -23.31 35.97 -76.18
CA GLU A 224 -24.08 35.32 -75.11
C GLU A 224 -23.42 34.01 -74.69
N LEU A 225 -23.03 33.15 -75.64
CA LEU A 225 -22.30 31.90 -75.36
C LEU A 225 -20.99 32.15 -74.60
N LEU A 226 -20.23 33.19 -74.97
CA LEU A 226 -19.03 33.59 -74.24
C LEU A 226 -19.37 34.01 -72.80
N THR A 227 -20.39 34.84 -72.59
CA THR A 227 -20.81 35.20 -71.22
C THR A 227 -21.37 34.02 -70.42
N GLN A 228 -21.90 32.98 -71.07
CA GLN A 228 -22.34 31.75 -70.40
C GLN A 228 -21.15 30.88 -70.01
N LEU A 229 -20.07 30.86 -70.80
CA LEU A 229 -18.80 30.25 -70.42
C LEU A 229 -18.16 31.02 -69.25
N ASP A 230 -18.06 32.35 -69.31
CA ASP A 230 -17.56 33.19 -68.21
C ASP A 230 -18.34 32.95 -66.89
N LYS A 231 -19.68 32.85 -66.97
CA LYS A 231 -20.54 32.50 -65.81
C LYS A 231 -20.28 31.08 -65.31
N ASN A 232 -20.04 30.12 -66.20
CA ASN A 232 -19.76 28.73 -65.83
C ASN A 232 -18.38 28.63 -65.15
N ASP A 233 -17.37 29.33 -65.64
CA ASP A 233 -16.05 29.44 -65.01
C ASP A 233 -16.16 30.16 -63.65
N GLU A 234 -16.97 31.22 -63.52
CA GLU A 234 -17.24 31.87 -62.21
C GLU A 234 -17.96 30.93 -61.23
N LEU A 235 -18.85 30.06 -61.72
CA LEU A 235 -19.52 29.03 -60.92
C LEU A 235 -18.58 27.88 -60.54
N GLN A 236 -17.70 27.42 -61.42
CA GLN A 236 -16.67 26.42 -61.12
C GLN A 236 -15.69 26.95 -60.07
N ASN A 237 -15.26 28.21 -60.19
CA ASN A 237 -14.41 28.84 -59.18
C ASN A 237 -15.10 28.94 -57.81
N LYS A 238 -16.41 29.25 -57.77
CA LYS A 238 -17.20 29.25 -56.51
C LYS A 238 -17.37 27.85 -55.94
N LEU A 239 -17.65 26.85 -56.77
CA LEU A 239 -17.75 25.45 -56.38
C LEU A 239 -16.41 24.98 -55.79
N HIS A 240 -15.29 25.33 -56.42
CA HIS A 240 -13.96 25.01 -55.93
C HIS A 240 -13.64 25.71 -54.61
N SER A 241 -13.99 27.00 -54.44
CA SER A 241 -13.81 27.68 -53.15
C SER A 241 -14.65 27.08 -52.02
N LEU A 242 -15.89 26.67 -52.31
CA LEU A 242 -16.77 26.00 -51.35
C LEU A 242 -16.29 24.58 -51.04
N SER A 243 -15.74 23.86 -52.03
CA SER A 243 -15.11 22.56 -51.83
C SER A 243 -13.89 22.66 -50.91
N PHE A 244 -13.01 23.64 -51.15
CA PHE A 244 -11.84 23.89 -50.32
C PHE A 244 -12.22 24.31 -48.88
N GLU A 245 -13.27 25.12 -48.72
CA GLU A 245 -13.79 25.47 -47.40
C GLU A 245 -14.40 24.25 -46.69
N ALA A 246 -15.17 23.41 -47.38
CA ALA A 246 -15.70 22.16 -46.83
C ALA A 246 -14.59 21.18 -46.45
N GLU A 247 -13.55 21.02 -47.27
CA GLU A 247 -12.39 20.16 -46.99
C GLU A 247 -11.62 20.64 -45.75
N ARG A 248 -11.47 21.97 -45.58
CA ARG A 248 -10.92 22.59 -44.37
C ARG A 248 -11.78 22.35 -43.12
N TRP A 249 -13.11 22.28 -43.25
CA TRP A 249 -14.00 21.94 -42.14
C TRP A 249 -13.93 20.45 -41.77
N HIS A 250 -13.81 19.55 -42.74
CA HIS A 250 -13.57 18.12 -42.47
C HIS A 250 -12.24 17.90 -41.75
N GLN A 251 -11.15 18.53 -42.23
CA GLN A 251 -9.84 18.45 -41.57
C GLN A 251 -9.94 18.88 -40.09
N LYS A 252 -10.61 19.99 -39.80
CA LYS A 252 -10.83 20.44 -38.41
C LYS A 252 -11.64 19.46 -37.57
N TYR A 253 -12.64 18.80 -38.16
CA TYR A 253 -13.45 17.80 -37.48
C TYR A 253 -12.64 16.53 -37.16
N ASP A 254 -11.78 16.09 -38.08
CA ASP A 254 -10.89 14.96 -37.87
C ASP A 254 -9.81 15.29 -36.82
N GLU A 255 -9.27 16.52 -36.82
CA GLU A 255 -8.37 17.04 -35.78
C GLU A 255 -9.06 17.09 -34.39
N GLU A 256 -10.28 17.63 -34.31
CA GLU A 256 -11.06 17.69 -33.06
C GLU A 256 -11.41 16.28 -32.55
N LYS A 257 -11.72 15.35 -33.45
CA LYS A 257 -11.98 13.96 -33.11
C LYS A 257 -10.71 13.28 -32.57
N ALA A 258 -9.56 13.45 -33.25
CA ALA A 258 -8.29 12.87 -32.80
C ALA A 258 -7.89 13.36 -31.39
N ILE A 259 -8.05 14.67 -31.12
CA ILE A 259 -7.82 15.25 -29.79
C ILE A 259 -8.78 14.64 -28.75
N LYS A 260 -10.04 14.41 -29.11
CA LYS A 260 -11.03 13.83 -28.21
C LYS A 260 -10.75 12.36 -27.91
N ASP A 261 -10.34 11.59 -28.91
CA ASP A 261 -9.95 10.19 -28.77
C ASP A 261 -8.68 10.10 -27.87
N GLU A 262 -7.68 10.97 -28.07
CA GLU A 262 -6.48 11.09 -27.22
C GLU A 262 -6.82 11.46 -25.76
N ILE A 263 -7.73 12.42 -25.54
CA ILE A 263 -8.21 12.77 -24.18
C ILE A 263 -8.90 11.58 -23.51
N ASN A 264 -9.66 10.77 -24.27
CA ASN A 264 -10.32 9.60 -23.72
C ASN A 264 -9.31 8.50 -23.33
N GLU A 265 -8.31 8.23 -24.18
CA GLU A 265 -7.20 7.31 -23.86
C GLU A 265 -6.42 7.78 -22.61
N GLN A 266 -6.14 9.08 -22.48
CA GLN A 266 -5.50 9.65 -21.30
C GLN A 266 -6.36 9.47 -20.03
N ALA A 267 -7.69 9.63 -20.13
CA ALA A 267 -8.61 9.43 -19.01
C ALA A 267 -8.67 7.96 -18.56
N ASP A 268 -8.73 7.02 -19.51
CA ASP A 268 -8.71 5.58 -19.20
C ASP A 268 -7.35 5.14 -18.63
N PHE A 269 -6.22 5.68 -19.12
CA PHE A 269 -4.91 5.46 -18.53
C PHE A 269 -4.83 5.94 -17.07
N VAL A 270 -5.32 7.16 -16.77
CA VAL A 270 -5.36 7.70 -15.39
C VAL A 270 -6.26 6.84 -14.48
N LYS A 271 -7.36 6.31 -15.00
CA LYS A 271 -8.24 5.40 -14.26
C LYS A 271 -7.55 4.07 -13.92
N LEU A 272 -6.82 3.48 -14.86
CA LEU A 272 -6.03 2.26 -14.64
C LEU A 272 -4.88 2.50 -13.64
N GLU A 273 -4.18 3.63 -13.74
CA GLU A 273 -3.10 3.97 -12.80
C GLU A 273 -3.65 4.19 -11.38
N ASN A 274 -4.80 4.84 -11.22
CA ASN A 274 -5.47 4.96 -9.91
C ASN A 274 -5.85 3.59 -9.33
N GLN A 275 -6.37 2.66 -10.15
CA GLN A 275 -6.67 1.29 -9.70
C GLN A 275 -5.40 0.53 -9.29
N ASN A 276 -4.29 0.73 -10.02
CA ASN A 276 -2.99 0.14 -9.69
C ASN A 276 -2.43 0.68 -8.36
N ILE A 277 -2.53 1.99 -8.13
CA ILE A 277 -2.17 2.64 -6.85
C ILE A 277 -3.03 2.13 -5.70
N GLU A 278 -4.35 1.98 -5.89
CA GLU A 278 -5.23 1.42 -4.87
C GLU A 278 -4.88 -0.04 -4.54
N MET A 279 -4.65 -0.88 -5.56
CA MET A 279 -4.22 -2.27 -5.38
C MET A 279 -2.86 -2.34 -4.67
N GLN A 280 -1.89 -1.48 -5.00
CA GLN A 280 -0.61 -1.39 -4.29
C GLN A 280 -0.80 -1.00 -2.83
N SER A 281 -1.69 -0.04 -2.53
CA SER A 281 -2.01 0.36 -1.15
C SER A 281 -2.67 -0.79 -0.37
N GLN A 282 -3.56 -1.57 -1.00
CA GLN A 282 -4.15 -2.75 -0.38
C GLN A 282 -3.10 -3.85 -0.10
N LEU A 283 -2.18 -4.08 -1.03
CA LEU A 283 -1.05 -5.01 -0.84
C LEU A 283 -0.12 -4.57 0.28
N GLU A 284 0.27 -3.29 0.34
CA GLU A 284 1.12 -2.74 1.41
C GLU A 284 0.44 -2.86 2.79
N ASN A 285 -0.86 -2.55 2.88
CA ASN A 285 -1.66 -2.75 4.08
C ASN A 285 -1.72 -4.24 4.52
N ASN A 286 -1.81 -5.17 3.57
CA ASN A 286 -1.83 -6.60 3.86
C ASN A 286 -0.44 -7.11 4.28
N ILE A 287 0.65 -6.62 3.68
CA ILE A 287 2.03 -6.86 4.11
C ILE A 287 2.24 -6.35 5.54
N LEU A 288 1.74 -5.16 5.89
CA LEU A 288 1.81 -4.61 7.25
C LEU A 288 1.02 -5.46 8.27
N LYS A 289 -0.17 -5.96 7.91
CA LYS A 289 -0.94 -6.88 8.77
C LYS A 289 -0.21 -8.20 8.98
N LEU A 290 0.33 -8.80 7.92
CA LEU A 290 1.11 -10.04 7.99
C LEU A 290 2.39 -9.85 8.82
N SER A 291 3.10 -8.74 8.65
CA SER A 291 4.29 -8.40 9.43
C SER A 291 3.98 -8.27 10.93
N LYS A 292 2.88 -7.61 11.29
CA LYS A 292 2.39 -7.52 12.69
C LYS A 292 2.07 -8.91 13.25
N ALA A 293 1.24 -9.69 12.56
CA ALA A 293 0.88 -11.05 12.98
C ALA A 293 2.11 -11.97 13.13
N ASN A 294 3.11 -11.83 12.25
CA ASN A 294 4.35 -12.59 12.35
C ASN A 294 5.22 -12.16 13.55
N SER A 295 5.24 -10.85 13.88
CA SER A 295 5.91 -10.35 15.09
C SER A 295 5.23 -10.82 16.38
N GLU A 296 3.89 -10.88 16.39
CA GLU A 296 3.09 -11.43 17.48
C GLU A 296 3.31 -12.93 17.65
N LEU A 297 3.38 -13.69 16.55
CA LEU A 297 3.69 -15.13 16.56
C LEU A 297 5.10 -15.40 17.10
N LEU A 298 6.09 -14.59 16.73
CA LEU A 298 7.45 -14.68 17.29
C LEU A 298 7.46 -14.39 18.80
N ALA A 299 6.71 -13.38 19.26
CA ALA A 299 6.58 -13.06 20.68
C ALA A 299 5.89 -14.20 21.48
N GLN A 300 4.81 -14.78 20.93
CA GLN A 300 4.16 -15.96 21.49
C GLN A 300 5.10 -17.16 21.54
N LYS A 301 5.93 -17.37 20.51
CA LYS A 301 6.92 -18.45 20.47
C LYS A 301 8.02 -18.27 21.51
N SER A 302 8.48 -17.03 21.78
CA SER A 302 9.40 -16.78 22.90
C SER A 302 8.76 -17.05 24.26
N LEU A 303 7.49 -16.65 24.45
CA LEU A 303 6.75 -16.89 25.69
C LEU A 303 6.52 -18.40 25.93
N LEU A 304 6.21 -19.17 24.89
CA LEU A 304 6.11 -20.64 24.98
C LEU A 304 7.44 -21.28 25.37
N SER A 305 8.57 -20.82 24.80
CA SER A 305 9.90 -21.31 25.18
C SER A 305 10.29 -20.94 26.62
N GLU A 306 9.78 -19.83 27.15
CA GLU A 306 9.95 -19.46 28.55
C GLU A 306 9.06 -20.32 29.47
N LEU A 307 7.83 -20.62 29.05
CA LEU A 307 6.91 -21.50 29.77
C LEU A 307 7.41 -22.96 29.82
N ASP A 308 8.03 -23.46 28.74
CA ASP A 308 8.73 -24.75 28.74
C ASP A 308 9.89 -24.77 29.76
N LYS A 309 10.72 -23.72 29.82
CA LYS A 309 11.81 -23.61 30.81
C LYS A 309 11.29 -23.57 32.25
N LEU A 310 10.18 -22.86 32.49
CA LEU A 310 9.54 -22.80 33.81
C LEU A 310 8.97 -24.16 34.22
N ARG A 311 8.37 -24.92 33.29
CA ARG A 311 7.94 -26.30 33.53
C ARG A 311 9.13 -27.22 33.85
N ASP A 312 10.24 -27.08 33.14
CA ASP A 312 11.44 -27.88 33.40
C ASP A 312 12.04 -27.56 34.79
N GLN A 313 12.01 -26.30 35.22
CA GLN A 313 12.36 -25.89 36.60
C GLN A 313 11.37 -26.42 37.64
N GLU A 314 10.07 -26.39 37.37
CA GLU A 314 9.04 -26.98 38.24
C GLU A 314 9.29 -28.49 38.42
N GLN A 315 9.64 -29.20 37.35
CA GLN A 315 9.98 -30.63 37.40
C GLN A 315 11.27 -30.88 38.22
N GLU A 316 12.27 -29.99 38.14
CA GLU A 316 13.45 -30.05 39.00
C GLU A 316 13.08 -29.82 40.48
N PHE A 317 12.23 -28.83 40.78
CA PHE A 317 11.74 -28.61 42.15
C PHE A 317 10.93 -29.78 42.70
N LEU A 318 10.10 -30.43 41.90
CA LEU A 318 9.37 -31.64 42.28
C LEU A 318 10.33 -32.81 42.59
N PHE A 319 11.37 -33.01 41.78
CA PHE A 319 12.41 -34.01 42.06
C PHE A 319 13.20 -33.69 43.34
N LEU A 320 13.55 -32.43 43.57
CA LEU A 320 14.18 -31.98 44.80
C LEU A 320 13.27 -32.17 46.01
N GLN A 321 11.97 -31.88 45.89
CA GLN A 321 10.97 -32.12 46.93
C GLN A 321 10.83 -33.61 47.26
N GLU A 322 10.80 -34.49 46.25
CA GLU A 322 10.76 -35.94 46.46
C GLU A 322 12.03 -36.44 47.16
N LYS A 323 13.20 -35.93 46.78
CA LYS A 323 14.50 -36.23 47.42
C LYS A 323 14.55 -35.73 48.87
N VAL A 324 14.02 -34.53 49.14
CA VAL A 324 13.89 -33.98 50.50
C VAL A 324 12.95 -34.86 51.31
N SER A 325 11.76 -35.19 50.81
CA SER A 325 10.81 -36.07 51.50
C SER A 325 11.39 -37.46 51.79
N LYS A 326 12.16 -38.06 50.86
CA LYS A 326 12.91 -39.30 51.11
C LYS A 326 13.93 -39.13 52.25
N SER A 327 14.67 -38.02 52.27
CA SER A 327 15.63 -37.72 53.35
C SER A 327 14.94 -37.46 54.70
N GLU A 328 13.82 -36.73 54.71
CA GLU A 328 12.99 -36.46 55.89
C GLU A 328 12.42 -37.75 56.47
N ASN A 329 11.90 -38.65 55.62
CA ASN A 329 11.49 -40.00 56.03
C ASN A 329 12.64 -40.83 56.63
N THR A 330 13.89 -40.65 56.19
CA THR A 330 15.04 -41.28 56.87
C THR A 330 15.39 -40.61 58.20
N ILE A 331 15.32 -39.28 58.27
CA ILE A 331 15.56 -38.51 59.50
C ILE A 331 14.51 -38.87 60.56
N GLU A 332 13.23 -38.97 60.22
CA GLU A 332 12.18 -39.36 61.17
C GLU A 332 12.35 -40.80 61.65
N LYS A 333 12.78 -41.73 60.79
CA LYS A 333 13.18 -43.09 61.21
C LYS A 333 14.35 -43.06 62.21
N TYR A 334 15.32 -42.14 62.06
CA TYR A 334 16.37 -41.95 63.05
C TYR A 334 15.87 -41.25 64.32
N ARG A 335 14.95 -40.28 64.21
CA ARG A 335 14.31 -39.58 65.34
C ARG A 335 13.56 -40.58 66.23
N ILE A 336 12.72 -41.43 65.64
CA ILE A 336 11.98 -42.50 66.32
C ILE A 336 12.96 -43.48 67.00
N LYS A 337 14.05 -43.89 66.34
CA LYS A 337 15.07 -44.77 66.96
C LYS A 337 15.78 -44.11 68.15
N LEU A 338 16.06 -42.81 68.09
CA LEU A 338 16.64 -42.06 69.21
C LEU A 338 15.65 -41.91 70.36
N GLU A 339 14.38 -41.67 70.07
CA GLU A 339 13.29 -41.61 71.05
C GLU A 339 13.12 -42.96 71.77
N GLN A 340 13.02 -44.06 71.00
CA GLN A 340 13.03 -45.43 71.53
C GLN A 340 14.29 -45.75 72.35
N SER A 341 15.48 -45.32 71.91
CA SER A 341 16.72 -45.49 72.67
C SER A 341 16.68 -44.72 74.00
N SER A 342 16.09 -43.52 74.02
CA SER A 342 15.91 -42.71 75.23
C SER A 342 14.93 -43.38 76.21
N ASP A 343 13.86 -43.99 75.71
CA ASP A 343 12.90 -44.72 76.53
C ASP A 343 13.43 -46.05 77.05
N ILE A 344 14.26 -46.76 76.26
CA ILE A 344 15.00 -47.93 76.75
C ILE A 344 15.94 -47.52 77.88
N LYS A 345 16.66 -46.38 77.76
CA LYS A 345 17.50 -45.85 78.84
C LYS A 345 16.68 -45.46 80.08
N ARG A 346 15.50 -44.85 79.92
CA ARG A 346 14.58 -44.56 81.05
C ARG A 346 14.11 -45.83 81.73
N LYS A 347 13.70 -46.85 80.97
CA LYS A 347 13.29 -48.17 81.48
C LYS A 347 14.45 -48.90 82.19
N LEU A 348 15.66 -48.86 81.62
CA LEU A 348 16.86 -49.41 82.22
C LEU A 348 17.19 -48.72 83.55
N ASN A 349 17.26 -47.39 83.58
CA ASN A 349 17.49 -46.63 84.81
C ASN A 349 16.41 -46.90 85.88
N SER A 350 15.15 -47.10 85.46
CA SER A 350 14.06 -47.46 86.37
C SER A 350 14.23 -48.87 86.94
N ALA A 351 14.61 -49.84 86.11
CA ALA A 351 14.92 -51.21 86.52
C ALA A 351 16.17 -51.28 87.42
N GLU A 352 17.22 -50.49 87.13
CA GLU A 352 18.40 -50.35 87.99
C GLU A 352 18.05 -49.72 89.35
N GLN A 353 17.16 -48.72 89.37
CA GLN A 353 16.65 -48.15 90.63
C GLN A 353 15.80 -49.15 91.42
N GLN A 354 14.99 -49.98 90.76
CA GLN A 354 14.24 -51.07 91.40
C GLN A 354 15.22 -52.11 91.96
N LEU A 355 16.17 -52.59 91.16
CA LEU A 355 17.21 -53.54 91.59
C LEU A 355 18.01 -52.99 92.77
N LYS A 356 18.38 -51.70 92.75
CA LYS A 356 19.05 -51.05 93.88
C LYS A 356 18.17 -51.02 95.12
N LYS A 357 16.87 -50.68 94.99
CA LYS A 357 15.93 -50.73 96.13
C LYS A 357 15.78 -52.14 96.70
N GLU A 358 15.75 -53.18 95.87
CA GLU A 358 15.71 -54.57 96.32
C GLU A 358 17.03 -54.99 96.99
N ILE A 359 18.19 -54.54 96.50
CA ILE A 359 19.49 -54.73 97.16
C ILE A 359 19.52 -54.01 98.51
N ASP A 360 19.10 -52.74 98.58
CA ASP A 360 19.04 -51.95 99.81
C ASP A 360 18.04 -52.55 100.81
N ALA A 361 16.89 -53.07 100.34
CA ALA A 361 15.92 -53.79 101.15
C ALA A 361 16.46 -55.14 101.65
N LYS A 362 17.16 -55.89 100.81
CA LYS A 362 17.85 -57.12 101.19
C LYS A 362 18.93 -56.84 102.24
N ASN A 363 19.78 -55.83 102.03
CA ASN A 363 20.80 -55.42 102.99
C ASN A 363 20.17 -55.00 104.33
N ALA A 364 19.05 -54.28 104.31
CA ALA A 364 18.31 -53.92 105.53
C ALA A 364 17.63 -55.13 106.21
N ILE A 365 17.31 -56.19 105.48
CA ILE A 365 16.84 -57.47 106.04
C ILE A 365 18.01 -58.25 106.63
N GLU A 366 19.16 -58.29 105.96
CA GLU A 366 20.39 -58.91 106.47
C GLU A 366 20.91 -58.19 107.71
N GLU A 367 20.89 -56.86 107.74
CA GLU A 367 21.21 -56.04 108.92
C GLU A 367 20.21 -56.30 110.06
N LYS A 368 18.89 -56.38 109.77
CA LYS A 368 17.89 -56.80 110.76
C LYS A 368 18.10 -58.23 111.26
N TYR A 369 18.59 -59.13 110.42
CA TYR A 369 18.88 -60.52 110.78
C TYR A 369 20.14 -60.64 111.63
N ILE A 370 21.20 -59.88 111.29
CA ILE A 370 22.41 -59.71 112.12
C ILE A 370 22.04 -59.07 113.45
N ASN A 371 21.18 -58.04 113.46
CA ASN A 371 20.66 -57.42 114.68
C ASN A 371 19.73 -58.37 115.47
N LEU A 372 19.01 -59.28 114.80
CA LEU A 372 18.24 -60.33 115.47
C LEU A 372 19.17 -61.37 116.11
N ILE A 373 20.33 -61.65 115.51
CA ILE A 373 21.36 -62.54 116.05
C ILE A 373 22.10 -61.87 117.21
N SER A 374 22.46 -60.59 117.10
CA SER A 374 23.13 -59.84 118.17
C SER A 374 22.20 -59.54 119.35
N SER A 375 20.90 -59.30 119.12
CA SER A 375 19.89 -59.29 120.19
C SER A 375 19.54 -60.68 120.72
N LYS A 376 19.88 -61.77 120.00
CA LYS A 376 19.82 -63.14 120.54
C LYS A 376 20.93 -63.45 121.56
N SER A 377 21.94 -62.57 121.67
CA SER A 377 22.99 -62.66 122.71
C SER A 377 22.49 -62.25 124.10
N ASP A 378 21.34 -61.56 124.22
CA ASP A 378 20.74 -61.14 125.50
C ASP A 378 19.31 -61.68 125.66
N PRO A 379 19.07 -62.68 126.53
CA PRO A 379 17.79 -63.40 126.59
C PRO A 379 16.75 -62.71 127.50
N SER A 380 16.43 -61.43 127.29
CA SER A 380 15.42 -60.73 128.11
C SER A 380 14.75 -59.48 127.51
N ASN A 381 14.19 -59.57 126.29
CA ASN A 381 12.98 -58.76 126.02
C ASN A 381 12.08 -59.33 124.91
N SER A 382 10.96 -59.94 125.31
CA SER A 382 9.90 -60.38 124.39
C SER A 382 8.70 -59.45 124.54
N SER A 383 8.55 -58.49 123.61
CA SER A 383 7.32 -57.70 123.47
C SER A 383 7.25 -56.99 122.11
N SER A 384 6.72 -57.67 121.09
CA SER A 384 6.00 -57.02 119.98
C SER A 384 5.19 -58.04 119.16
N ASN A 385 3.95 -58.26 119.63
CA ASN A 385 2.75 -58.72 118.91
C ASN A 385 2.94 -59.44 117.55
N PRO A 386 2.79 -60.79 117.48
CA PRO A 386 2.77 -61.51 116.20
C PRO A 386 1.54 -61.19 115.32
N ILE A 387 0.47 -60.62 115.89
CA ILE A 387 -0.80 -60.34 115.21
C ILE A 387 -0.67 -59.21 114.16
N ASP A 388 0.03 -58.11 114.48
CA ASP A 388 0.21 -56.99 113.54
C ASP A 388 1.07 -57.36 112.33
N ASN A 389 2.00 -58.31 112.50
CA ASN A 389 2.83 -58.81 111.41
C ASN A 389 2.03 -59.72 110.48
N LEU A 390 1.11 -60.52 111.01
CA LEU A 390 0.25 -61.41 110.23
C LEU A 390 -0.76 -60.59 109.39
N ALA A 391 -1.42 -59.60 109.99
CA ALA A 391 -2.33 -58.69 109.27
C ALA A 391 -1.63 -57.88 108.15
N LYS A 392 -0.37 -57.44 108.38
CA LYS A 392 0.44 -56.77 107.35
C LYS A 392 0.89 -57.71 106.23
N LEU A 393 1.11 -58.99 106.52
CA LEU A 393 1.43 -59.99 105.51
C LEU A 393 0.20 -60.35 104.67
N GLU A 394 -0.98 -60.53 105.28
CA GLU A 394 -2.24 -60.76 104.56
C GLU A 394 -2.63 -59.57 103.67
N SER A 395 -2.48 -58.34 104.17
CA SER A 395 -2.71 -57.12 103.37
C SER A 395 -1.76 -57.04 102.16
N ARG A 396 -0.47 -57.38 102.35
CA ARG A 396 0.51 -57.44 101.24
C ARG A 396 0.24 -58.57 100.26
N LEU A 397 -0.22 -59.73 100.74
CA LEU A 397 -0.62 -60.86 99.90
C LEU A 397 -1.80 -60.47 99.01
N ASN A 398 -2.82 -59.80 99.56
CA ASN A 398 -3.99 -59.33 98.82
C ASN A 398 -3.65 -58.21 97.81
N LEU A 399 -2.74 -57.30 98.15
CA LEU A 399 -2.22 -56.32 97.18
C LEU A 399 -1.45 -57.01 96.04
N ALA A 400 -0.55 -57.94 96.36
CA ALA A 400 0.22 -58.67 95.36
C ALA A 400 -0.64 -59.58 94.47
N THR A 401 -1.77 -60.12 94.95
CA THR A 401 -2.71 -60.88 94.11
C THR A 401 -3.54 -59.98 93.21
N ILE A 402 -3.94 -58.79 93.66
CA ILE A 402 -4.59 -57.77 92.80
C ILE A 402 -3.62 -57.29 91.72
N GLU A 403 -2.38 -56.94 92.07
CA GLU A 403 -1.35 -56.52 91.11
C GLU A 403 -1.03 -57.62 90.09
N ASN A 404 -0.97 -58.89 90.51
CA ASN A 404 -0.82 -60.02 89.58
C ASN A 404 -2.05 -60.20 88.67
N ALA A 405 -3.27 -59.93 89.14
CA ALA A 405 -4.47 -59.96 88.31
C ALA A 405 -4.42 -58.83 87.26
N ASP A 406 -4.07 -57.61 87.64
CA ASP A 406 -3.95 -56.47 86.74
C ASP A 406 -2.81 -56.64 85.72
N LEU A 407 -1.66 -57.17 86.14
CA LEU A 407 -0.57 -57.52 85.22
C LEU A 407 -1.01 -58.61 84.23
N LYS A 408 -1.74 -59.63 84.69
CA LYS A 408 -2.25 -60.70 83.83
C LYS A 408 -3.31 -60.20 82.84
N ASN A 409 -4.17 -59.27 83.25
CA ASN A 409 -5.13 -58.60 82.36
C ASN A 409 -4.43 -57.75 81.30
N LYS A 410 -3.41 -56.96 81.68
CA LYS A 410 -2.59 -56.18 80.73
C LYS A 410 -1.79 -57.07 79.77
N LEU A 411 -1.31 -58.22 80.23
CA LEU A 411 -0.61 -59.19 79.38
C LEU A 411 -1.58 -59.77 78.34
N ALA A 412 -2.78 -60.18 78.74
CA ALA A 412 -3.83 -60.65 77.82
C ALA A 412 -4.30 -59.56 76.84
N GLU A 413 -4.36 -58.29 77.26
CA GLU A 413 -4.67 -57.14 76.40
C GLU A 413 -3.57 -56.93 75.33
N ILE A 414 -2.29 -56.98 75.72
CA ILE A 414 -1.14 -56.90 74.82
C ILE A 414 -1.09 -58.10 73.86
N GLU A 415 -1.38 -59.30 74.33
CA GLU A 415 -1.50 -60.51 73.48
C GLU A 415 -2.60 -60.35 72.43
N ASN A 416 -3.76 -59.79 72.80
CA ASN A 416 -4.86 -59.54 71.88
C ASN A 416 -4.52 -58.43 70.86
N ILE A 417 -3.86 -57.35 71.29
CA ILE A 417 -3.36 -56.30 70.39
C ILE A 417 -2.32 -56.86 69.42
N ASN A 418 -1.36 -57.67 69.89
CA ASN A 418 -0.37 -58.33 69.02
C ASN A 418 -1.02 -59.28 68.02
N LYS A 419 -2.06 -60.01 68.42
CA LYS A 419 -2.83 -60.88 67.52
C LYS A 419 -3.54 -60.07 66.43
N ASN A 420 -4.21 -58.98 66.80
CA ASN A 420 -4.86 -58.08 65.84
C ASN A 420 -3.84 -57.43 64.88
N LEU A 421 -2.66 -57.02 65.38
CA LEU A 421 -1.58 -56.48 64.54
C LEU A 421 -1.02 -57.53 63.57
N ALA A 422 -0.88 -58.79 63.99
CA ALA A 422 -0.47 -59.89 63.12
C ALA A 422 -1.54 -60.20 62.05
N GLU A 423 -2.83 -60.09 62.39
CA GLU A 423 -3.92 -60.27 61.43
C GLU A 423 -3.95 -59.13 60.39
N VAL A 424 -3.78 -57.87 60.83
CA VAL A 424 -3.63 -56.70 59.93
C VAL A 424 -2.38 -56.82 59.05
N ALA A 425 -1.27 -57.33 59.56
CA ALA A 425 -0.06 -57.58 58.78
C ALA A 425 -0.28 -58.63 57.68
N ASN A 426 -0.94 -59.76 58.01
CA ASN A 426 -1.32 -60.78 57.03
C ASN A 426 -2.26 -60.23 55.94
N ILE A 427 -3.23 -59.37 56.29
CA ILE A 427 -4.11 -58.71 55.32
C ILE A 427 -3.32 -57.77 54.40
N ALA A 428 -2.37 -57.00 54.95
CA ALA A 428 -1.49 -56.14 54.14
C ALA A 428 -0.57 -56.94 53.22
N GLU A 429 -0.04 -58.08 53.68
CA GLU A 429 0.78 -59.00 52.88
C GLU A 429 -0.03 -59.63 51.72
N ASN A 430 -1.25 -60.10 51.99
CA ASN A 430 -2.17 -60.60 50.96
C ASN A 430 -2.52 -59.52 49.92
N ASN A 431 -2.83 -58.29 50.37
CA ASN A 431 -3.09 -57.18 49.45
C ASN A 431 -1.86 -56.81 48.61
N SER A 432 -0.65 -56.89 49.17
CA SER A 432 0.60 -56.72 48.42
C SER A 432 0.77 -57.83 47.38
N ARG A 433 0.50 -59.09 47.76
CA ARG A 433 0.59 -60.26 46.87
C ARG A 433 -0.38 -60.16 45.69
N ASP A 434 -1.61 -59.70 45.93
CA ASP A 434 -2.62 -59.52 44.88
C ASP A 434 -2.28 -58.33 43.96
N LEU A 435 -1.66 -57.26 44.48
CA LEU A 435 -1.12 -56.17 43.66
C LEU A 435 0.09 -56.62 42.83
N GLU A 436 0.99 -57.45 43.39
CA GLU A 436 2.09 -58.08 42.64
C GLU A 436 1.58 -59.03 41.55
N GLU A 437 0.50 -59.79 41.82
CA GLU A 437 -0.15 -60.64 40.84
C GLU A 437 -0.80 -59.80 39.73
N ARG A 438 -1.43 -58.67 40.07
CA ARG A 438 -1.96 -57.68 39.11
C ARG A 438 -0.89 -57.02 38.24
N VAL A 439 0.26 -56.68 38.82
CA VAL A 439 1.42 -56.15 38.07
C VAL A 439 1.98 -57.24 37.15
N ARG A 440 2.08 -58.48 37.62
CA ARG A 440 2.53 -59.63 36.81
C ARG A 440 1.57 -59.93 35.65
N GLU A 441 0.26 -59.79 35.85
CA GLU A 441 -0.73 -59.87 34.77
C GLU A 441 -0.51 -58.77 33.71
N LEU A 442 -0.26 -57.52 34.14
CA LEU A 442 0.04 -56.40 33.24
C LEU A 442 1.37 -56.59 32.49
N GLU A 443 2.40 -57.13 33.14
CA GLU A 443 3.67 -57.52 32.51
C GLU A 443 3.50 -58.67 31.50
N LEU A 444 2.63 -59.65 31.78
CA LEU A 444 2.30 -60.71 30.82
C LEU A 444 1.47 -60.20 29.63
N MET A 445 0.58 -59.23 29.83
CA MET A 445 -0.20 -58.62 28.74
C MET A 445 0.61 -57.60 27.92
N GLY A 446 1.67 -57.01 28.50
CA GLY A 446 2.49 -55.99 27.84
C GLY A 446 3.57 -56.51 26.89
N ASN A 447 3.86 -57.82 26.85
CA ASN A 447 5.12 -58.31 26.29
C ASN A 447 4.99 -59.31 25.12
N THR A 448 4.17 -58.99 24.12
CA THR A 448 4.21 -59.67 22.81
C THR A 448 5.27 -59.06 21.89
N LEU A 449 6.56 -59.36 22.09
CA LEU A 449 7.53 -59.55 21.00
C LEU A 449 8.86 -60.19 21.48
N SER A 450 9.26 -61.26 20.79
CA SER A 450 10.66 -61.70 20.57
C SER A 450 11.52 -62.30 21.71
N LEU A 451 11.58 -63.65 21.71
CA LEU A 451 12.78 -64.51 21.81
C LEU A 451 13.60 -64.64 23.13
N LYS A 452 13.40 -65.82 23.76
CA LYS A 452 14.26 -66.60 24.69
C LYS A 452 15.47 -67.26 23.96
N PRO A 453 16.36 -68.06 24.62
CA PRO A 453 16.94 -67.97 25.99
C PRO A 453 18.46 -68.34 26.06
N SER A 454 19.13 -68.19 27.23
CA SER A 454 19.73 -69.32 27.99
C SER A 454 20.68 -68.91 29.13
N ASN A 455 20.45 -69.51 30.31
CA ASN A 455 21.40 -69.95 31.36
C ASN A 455 22.42 -68.97 32.00
N ALA A 456 22.84 -69.12 33.27
CA ALA A 456 22.24 -69.70 34.49
C ALA A 456 23.17 -69.40 35.69
N SER A 457 22.61 -69.44 36.91
CA SER A 457 23.30 -69.64 38.20
C SER A 457 24.16 -68.51 38.80
N SER A 458 23.64 -67.90 39.88
CA SER A 458 24.32 -67.82 41.19
C SER A 458 23.34 -67.29 42.24
N LEU A 459 22.55 -68.19 42.85
CA LEU A 459 21.62 -67.83 43.92
C LEU A 459 22.33 -67.92 45.28
N ALA A 460 22.22 -66.87 46.08
CA ALA A 460 22.84 -66.77 47.40
C ALA A 460 21.94 -67.31 48.53
N ALA A 461 22.55 -67.43 49.72
CA ALA A 461 21.90 -67.60 51.04
C ALA A 461 21.21 -68.96 51.32
N ALA A 462 22.02 -69.96 51.70
CA ALA A 462 21.57 -71.09 52.52
C ALA A 462 22.09 -70.93 53.97
N THR A 463 21.29 -70.31 54.85
CA THR A 463 21.59 -70.17 56.28
C THR A 463 21.08 -71.38 57.08
N ASN A 464 21.81 -72.49 57.04
CA ASN A 464 21.60 -73.63 57.95
C ASN A 464 22.77 -73.73 58.94
N LYS A 465 22.55 -73.30 60.18
CA LYS A 465 23.55 -73.36 61.25
C LYS A 465 22.93 -73.55 62.64
N LEU A 466 22.19 -74.64 62.82
CA LEU A 466 21.73 -75.09 64.13
C LEU A 466 21.58 -76.63 64.20
N GLU A 467 22.65 -77.36 63.94
CA GLU A 467 22.72 -78.82 64.20
C GLU A 467 24.19 -79.24 64.38
N LEU A 468 24.78 -78.85 65.51
CA LEU A 468 26.12 -79.30 65.93
C LEU A 468 26.24 -79.30 67.47
N ALA A 469 25.30 -79.99 68.13
CA ALA A 469 25.19 -80.07 69.59
C ALA A 469 25.05 -81.52 70.10
N GLU A 470 25.43 -82.51 69.29
CA GLU A 470 25.08 -83.92 69.53
C GLU A 470 26.25 -84.90 69.25
N ALA A 471 27.47 -84.52 69.65
CA ALA A 471 28.69 -85.29 69.36
C ALA A 471 29.66 -85.50 70.54
N LEU A 472 29.28 -85.17 71.78
CA LEU A 472 30.11 -85.40 72.98
C LEU A 472 29.25 -85.78 74.22
N ASN A 473 28.71 -87.00 74.23
CA ASN A 473 27.99 -87.56 75.38
C ASN A 473 28.57 -88.94 75.74
N GLU A 474 29.82 -88.98 76.19
CA GLU A 474 30.47 -90.19 76.71
C GLU A 474 30.00 -90.49 78.15
N SER A 475 29.63 -91.74 78.42
CA SER A 475 28.92 -92.12 79.64
C SER A 475 29.86 -92.38 80.83
N PRO A 476 29.54 -91.86 82.05
CA PRO A 476 30.37 -92.03 83.25
C PRO A 476 30.46 -93.49 83.78
N ALA A 477 29.89 -94.47 83.08
CA ALA A 477 29.96 -95.89 83.42
C ALA A 477 31.27 -96.58 82.99
N GLN A 478 31.98 -96.08 81.98
CA GLN A 478 33.23 -96.73 81.49
C GLN A 478 34.44 -96.39 82.37
N LEU A 479 34.55 -95.17 82.89
CA LEU A 479 35.64 -94.76 83.80
C LEU A 479 35.67 -95.53 85.13
N LYS A 480 34.51 -95.99 85.63
CA LYS A 480 34.44 -96.81 86.86
C LYS A 480 35.04 -98.21 86.70
N LYS A 481 34.91 -98.84 85.53
CA LYS A 481 35.45 -100.19 85.29
C LYS A 481 36.98 -100.22 85.19
N GLU A 482 37.59 -99.17 84.65
CA GLU A 482 39.04 -99.12 84.50
C GLU A 482 39.77 -98.85 85.83
N ILE A 483 39.16 -98.04 86.70
CA ILE A 483 39.66 -97.81 88.08
C ILE A 483 39.63 -99.12 88.90
N GLU A 484 38.59 -99.94 88.74
CA GLU A 484 38.47 -101.23 89.43
C GLU A 484 39.47 -102.27 88.89
N ARG A 485 39.74 -102.26 87.58
CA ARG A 485 40.78 -103.10 86.95
C ARG A 485 42.17 -102.79 87.51
N LEU A 486 42.57 -101.52 87.52
CA LEU A 486 43.91 -101.10 87.99
C LEU A 486 44.10 -101.34 89.50
N GLY A 487 43.02 -101.30 90.30
CA GLY A 487 43.06 -101.65 91.72
C GLY A 487 43.39 -103.13 92.00
N LEU A 488 43.07 -104.04 91.08
CA LEU A 488 43.39 -105.47 91.20
C LEU A 488 44.83 -105.79 90.76
N GLU A 489 45.38 -105.04 89.81
CA GLU A 489 46.77 -105.13 89.33
C GLU A 489 47.77 -104.84 90.47
N ILE A 490 47.57 -103.70 91.17
CA ILE A 490 48.41 -103.24 92.29
C ILE A 490 48.40 -104.25 93.47
N LYS A 491 47.33 -105.05 93.61
CA LYS A 491 47.18 -106.03 94.68
C LYS A 491 47.96 -107.34 94.43
N LYS A 492 48.30 -107.65 93.17
CA LYS A 492 49.14 -108.82 92.81
C LYS A 492 50.64 -108.57 93.04
N LEU A 493 51.12 -107.36 92.79
CA LEU A 493 52.55 -107.01 92.87
C LEU A 493 53.10 -106.87 94.32
N ARG A 494 52.28 -107.07 95.36
CA ARG A 494 52.66 -106.85 96.77
C ARG A 494 52.80 -108.12 97.63
N ARG A 495 52.81 -109.31 97.02
CA ARG A 495 53.06 -110.60 97.71
C ARG A 495 53.93 -111.54 96.85
N GLY A 496 55.23 -111.46 97.05
CA GLY A 496 56.23 -112.38 96.49
C GLY A 496 57.58 -112.08 97.12
N SER A 497 58.01 -112.90 98.08
CA SER A 497 59.14 -112.60 98.97
C SER A 497 60.21 -113.69 98.90
N VAL A 498 61.46 -113.26 99.11
CA VAL A 498 62.53 -114.02 99.80
C VAL A 498 63.37 -115.07 99.03
N ILE A 499 64.60 -114.62 98.69
CA ILE A 499 65.93 -115.19 99.03
C ILE A 499 66.60 -116.32 98.17
N LYS A 500 67.87 -116.02 97.82
CA LYS A 500 69.04 -116.84 97.40
C LYS A 500 68.96 -117.67 96.10
N ASP A 501 69.77 -117.25 95.14
CA ASP A 501 70.98 -117.99 94.72
C ASP A 501 71.71 -117.13 93.70
N ASP A 502 73.00 -116.90 93.94
CA ASP A 502 73.84 -115.93 93.24
C ASP A 502 74.63 -116.56 92.07
N HIS A 503 75.18 -115.72 91.20
CA HIS A 503 76.05 -116.04 90.05
C HIS A 503 75.43 -116.64 88.77
N ILE A 504 74.19 -117.15 88.75
CA ILE A 504 73.49 -117.42 87.47
C ILE A 504 72.60 -116.24 87.04
N LYS A 505 72.09 -115.47 88.02
CA LYS A 505 71.16 -114.36 87.77
C LYS A 505 71.82 -113.14 87.14
N GLU A 506 73.10 -112.89 87.39
CA GLU A 506 73.80 -111.70 86.88
C GLU A 506 73.96 -111.71 85.35
N LYS A 507 74.28 -112.88 84.76
CA LYS A 507 74.32 -113.02 83.30
C LYS A 507 72.94 -112.83 82.67
N ASN A 508 71.91 -113.49 83.21
CA ASN A 508 70.55 -113.37 82.68
C ASN A 508 69.95 -111.98 82.93
N LEU A 509 70.37 -111.28 83.98
CA LEU A 509 70.02 -109.89 84.24
C LEU A 509 70.68 -108.95 83.23
N LEU A 510 71.97 -109.14 82.95
CA LEU A 510 72.69 -108.36 81.92
C LEU A 510 72.14 -108.63 80.51
N GLU A 511 71.80 -109.87 80.18
CA GLU A 511 71.17 -110.24 78.91
C GLU A 511 69.75 -109.63 78.81
N SER A 512 68.97 -109.72 79.88
CA SER A 512 67.66 -109.03 80.00
C SER A 512 67.78 -107.51 79.92
N TRP A 513 68.82 -106.89 80.50
CA TRP A 513 69.07 -105.46 80.44
C TRP A 513 69.53 -105.00 79.06
N VAL A 514 70.29 -105.82 78.35
CA VAL A 514 70.66 -105.58 76.94
C VAL A 514 69.44 -105.74 76.03
N GLU A 515 68.55 -106.70 76.29
CA GLU A 515 67.28 -106.80 75.58
C GLU A 515 66.34 -105.63 75.88
N THR A 516 66.18 -105.19 77.14
CA THR A 516 65.36 -104.01 77.45
C THR A 516 65.98 -102.75 76.85
N ALA A 517 67.30 -102.56 76.92
CA ALA A 517 67.96 -101.40 76.31
C ALA A 517 67.87 -101.41 74.77
N ASN A 518 67.97 -102.58 74.13
CA ASN A 518 67.76 -102.69 72.68
C ASN A 518 66.30 -102.49 72.29
N LYS A 519 65.36 -102.93 73.13
CA LYS A 519 63.92 -102.71 72.93
C LYS A 519 63.56 -101.24 73.11
N GLU A 520 64.01 -100.58 74.17
CA GLU A 520 63.87 -99.13 74.37
C GLU A 520 64.53 -98.34 73.23
N LYS A 521 65.69 -98.77 72.72
CA LYS A 521 66.33 -98.19 71.54
C LYS A 521 65.52 -98.40 70.25
N SER A 522 64.84 -99.54 70.11
CA SER A 522 63.93 -99.81 68.99
C SER A 522 62.66 -98.96 69.10
N ASP A 523 62.05 -98.89 70.28
CA ASP A 523 60.82 -98.16 70.55
C ASP A 523 61.05 -96.63 70.40
N THR A 524 62.19 -96.12 70.87
CA THR A 524 62.61 -94.73 70.62
C THR A 524 62.93 -94.45 69.15
N LEU A 525 63.53 -95.38 68.41
CA LEU A 525 63.70 -95.25 66.95
C LEU A 525 62.36 -95.23 66.21
N LEU A 526 61.39 -96.04 66.65
CA LEU A 526 60.05 -96.10 66.07
C LEU A 526 59.26 -94.82 66.37
N LEU A 527 59.34 -94.30 67.60
CA LEU A 527 58.77 -93.01 67.99
C LEU A 527 59.37 -91.86 67.16
N LEU A 528 60.69 -91.81 67.03
CA LEU A 528 61.40 -90.77 66.27
C LEU A 528 61.14 -90.89 64.74
N ALA A 529 60.92 -92.10 64.23
CA ALA A 529 60.45 -92.31 62.86
C ALA A 529 59.00 -91.82 62.67
N HIS A 530 58.12 -92.05 63.64
CA HIS A 530 56.75 -91.55 63.63
C HIS A 530 56.68 -90.01 63.73
N GLU A 531 57.46 -89.39 64.62
CA GLU A 531 57.60 -87.93 64.69
C GLU A 531 58.14 -87.34 63.40
N LYS A 532 59.17 -87.95 62.78
CA LYS A 532 59.67 -87.54 61.46
C LYS A 532 58.60 -87.68 60.36
N ALA A 533 57.77 -88.72 60.41
CA ALA A 533 56.66 -88.90 59.47
C ALA A 533 55.58 -87.82 59.67
N GLN A 534 55.21 -87.50 60.91
CA GLN A 534 54.28 -86.41 61.23
C GLN A 534 54.83 -85.04 60.81
N ILE A 535 56.09 -84.74 61.11
CA ILE A 535 56.74 -83.49 60.67
C ILE A 535 56.71 -83.39 59.14
N LYS A 536 57.05 -84.47 58.42
CA LYS A 536 57.04 -84.49 56.95
C LYS A 536 55.63 -84.32 56.36
N LEU A 537 54.60 -84.84 57.03
CA LEU A 537 53.21 -84.62 56.64
C LEU A 537 52.78 -83.17 56.89
N ILE A 538 53.15 -82.60 58.04
CA ILE A 538 52.84 -81.20 58.41
C ILE A 538 53.58 -80.21 57.49
N THR A 539 54.83 -80.47 57.09
CA THR A 539 55.51 -79.63 56.09
C THR A 539 54.81 -79.74 54.75
N ALA A 540 54.51 -80.94 54.26
CA ALA A 540 53.82 -81.13 52.98
C ALA A 540 52.44 -80.46 52.93
N THR A 541 51.66 -80.46 54.02
CA THR A 541 50.38 -79.74 54.06
C THR A 541 50.54 -78.22 54.10
N LYS A 542 51.58 -77.70 54.77
CA LYS A 542 51.91 -76.27 54.75
C LYS A 542 52.42 -75.82 53.38
N ASP A 543 53.28 -76.60 52.75
CA ASP A 543 53.82 -76.31 51.41
C ASP A 543 52.68 -76.28 50.37
N ALA A 544 51.72 -77.21 50.47
CA ALA A 544 50.51 -77.19 49.64
C ALA A 544 49.61 -75.95 49.89
N GLN A 545 49.44 -75.53 51.16
CA GLN A 545 48.72 -74.30 51.49
C GLN A 545 49.42 -73.04 50.98
N ILE A 546 50.75 -72.96 51.11
CA ILE A 546 51.56 -71.85 50.59
C ILE A 546 51.43 -71.78 49.07
N SER A 547 51.61 -72.89 48.36
CA SER A 547 51.51 -72.92 46.89
C SER A 547 50.10 -72.55 46.38
N GLN A 548 49.05 -72.87 47.14
CA GLN A 548 47.70 -72.42 46.82
C GLN A 548 47.46 -70.93 47.12
N LEU A 549 48.09 -70.37 48.16
CA LEU A 549 48.07 -68.92 48.44
C LEU A 549 48.86 -68.13 47.39
N GLU A 550 50.02 -68.62 46.96
CA GLU A 550 50.83 -68.06 45.87
C GLU A 550 50.02 -68.00 44.56
N LYS A 551 49.36 -69.10 44.20
CA LYS A 551 48.49 -69.15 43.01
C LYS A 551 47.31 -68.17 43.08
N ASN A 552 46.71 -68.01 44.26
CA ASN A 552 45.64 -67.02 44.48
C ASN A 552 46.16 -65.57 44.39
N LEU A 553 47.36 -65.29 44.91
CA LEU A 553 48.03 -63.99 44.80
C LEU A 553 48.37 -63.66 43.34
N GLU A 554 48.91 -64.63 42.60
CA GLU A 554 49.22 -64.47 41.18
C GLU A 554 47.94 -64.17 40.37
N GLN A 555 46.87 -64.92 40.61
CA GLN A 555 45.56 -64.68 39.97
C GLN A 555 45.00 -63.28 40.30
N LYS A 556 45.13 -62.83 41.56
CA LYS A 556 44.74 -61.46 41.95
C LYS A 556 45.64 -60.38 41.35
N SER A 557 46.92 -60.65 41.13
CA SER A 557 47.83 -59.70 40.46
C SER A 557 47.48 -59.49 38.98
N ILE A 558 47.03 -60.55 38.30
CA ILE A 558 46.53 -60.49 36.91
C ILE A 558 45.22 -59.69 36.86
N GLU A 559 44.30 -59.93 37.79
CA GLU A 559 43.03 -59.20 37.89
C GLU A 559 43.24 -57.69 38.13
N ILE A 560 44.19 -57.32 39.00
CA ILE A 560 44.59 -55.92 39.22
C ILE A 560 45.16 -55.30 37.94
N ARG A 561 46.09 -55.97 37.25
CA ARG A 561 46.68 -55.47 36.01
C ARG A 561 45.62 -55.22 34.92
N ASN A 562 44.64 -56.12 34.79
CA ASN A 562 43.54 -55.95 33.83
C ASN A 562 42.65 -54.74 34.20
N LEU A 563 42.42 -54.48 35.50
CA LEU A 563 41.68 -53.30 35.97
C LEU A 563 42.46 -52.00 35.75
N GLU A 564 43.79 -52.01 35.93
CA GLU A 564 44.67 -50.88 35.61
C GLU A 564 44.64 -50.54 34.12
N GLU A 565 44.70 -51.55 33.24
CA GLU A 565 44.59 -51.37 31.79
C GLU A 565 43.21 -50.84 31.37
N SER A 566 42.13 -51.37 31.97
CA SER A 566 40.77 -50.84 31.77
C SER A 566 40.63 -49.38 32.22
N ASN A 567 41.20 -49.01 33.37
CA ASN A 567 41.19 -47.63 33.85
C ASN A 567 42.03 -46.69 32.97
N SER A 568 43.17 -47.16 32.44
CA SER A 568 43.97 -46.43 31.46
C SER A 568 43.16 -46.13 30.19
N ASN A 569 42.46 -47.13 29.67
CA ASN A 569 41.60 -46.98 28.48
C ASN A 569 40.44 -46.01 28.72
N LEU A 570 39.73 -46.12 29.85
CA LEU A 570 38.68 -45.17 30.24
C LEU A 570 39.22 -43.74 30.43
N THR A 571 40.43 -43.59 30.98
CA THR A 571 41.09 -42.29 31.13
C THR A 571 41.43 -41.67 29.76
N ASN A 572 41.85 -42.50 28.80
CA ASN A 572 42.16 -42.05 27.45
C ASN A 572 40.89 -41.66 26.67
N GLN A 573 39.82 -42.47 26.76
CA GLN A 573 38.50 -42.12 26.21
C GLN A 573 37.94 -40.82 26.82
N THR A 574 38.13 -40.61 28.13
CA THR A 574 37.73 -39.36 28.79
C THR A 574 38.50 -38.17 28.22
N LYS A 575 39.82 -38.29 27.97
CA LYS A 575 40.63 -37.23 27.34
C LYS A 575 40.23 -36.94 25.89
N THR A 576 39.88 -37.94 25.09
CA THR A 576 39.40 -37.72 23.71
C THR A 576 38.06 -36.99 23.72
N LEU A 577 37.11 -37.42 24.55
CA LEU A 577 35.81 -36.75 24.71
C LEU A 577 35.96 -35.31 25.19
N PHE A 578 36.85 -35.02 26.14
CA PHE A 578 37.15 -33.63 26.55
C PHE A 578 37.75 -32.78 25.41
N SER A 579 38.52 -33.40 24.51
CA SER A 579 39.10 -32.72 23.36
C SER A 579 38.05 -32.40 22.29
N GLU A 580 37.17 -33.36 21.99
CA GLU A 580 36.02 -33.18 21.09
C GLU A 580 35.06 -32.11 21.62
N LEU A 581 34.72 -32.17 22.91
CA LEU A 581 33.83 -31.19 23.55
C LEU A 581 34.46 -29.78 23.56
N GLY A 582 35.78 -29.68 23.66
CA GLY A 582 36.53 -28.43 23.47
C GLY A 582 36.48 -27.89 22.04
N LEU A 583 36.49 -28.76 21.03
CA LEU A 583 36.31 -28.36 19.62
C LEU A 583 34.87 -27.87 19.37
N THR A 584 33.87 -28.64 19.79
CA THR A 584 32.44 -28.26 19.67
C THR A 584 32.13 -26.94 20.40
N THR A 585 32.82 -26.66 21.51
CA THR A 585 32.68 -25.38 22.22
C THR A 585 33.19 -24.21 21.37
N ARG A 586 34.32 -24.35 20.68
CA ARG A 586 34.84 -23.33 19.76
C ARG A 586 33.94 -23.12 18.55
N GLU A 587 33.45 -24.20 17.94
CA GLU A 587 32.49 -24.11 16.83
C GLU A 587 31.24 -23.32 17.25
N LYS A 588 30.74 -23.55 18.46
CA LYS A 588 29.62 -22.79 19.04
C LYS A 588 29.95 -21.30 19.26
N GLU A 589 31.17 -20.97 19.70
CA GLU A 589 31.65 -19.60 19.83
C GLU A 589 31.79 -18.89 18.47
N ASP A 590 32.26 -19.61 17.44
CA ASP A 590 32.36 -19.12 16.06
C ASP A 590 30.97 -18.86 15.46
N TYR A 591 30.03 -19.81 15.58
CA TYR A 591 28.64 -19.61 15.14
C TYR A 591 27.96 -18.45 15.90
N SER A 592 28.17 -18.33 17.21
CA SER A 592 27.68 -17.19 18.00
C SER A 592 28.23 -15.86 17.48
N SER A 593 29.53 -15.81 17.18
CA SER A 593 30.21 -14.64 16.61
C SER A 593 29.68 -14.28 15.21
N GLN A 594 29.33 -15.29 14.41
CA GLN A 594 28.75 -15.09 13.08
C GLN A 594 27.29 -14.62 13.15
N ILE A 595 26.50 -15.13 14.09
CA ILE A 595 25.14 -14.64 14.39
C ILE A 595 25.16 -13.17 14.84
N ILE A 596 26.14 -12.78 15.67
CA ILE A 596 26.30 -11.38 16.10
C ILE A 596 26.58 -10.47 14.89
N LYS A 597 27.49 -10.86 13.99
CA LYS A 597 27.79 -10.11 12.76
C LYS A 597 26.57 -9.97 11.85
N LEU A 598 25.86 -11.07 11.60
CA LEU A 598 24.63 -11.05 10.79
C LEU A 598 23.57 -10.15 11.42
N ASN A 599 23.39 -10.19 12.75
CA ASN A 599 22.46 -9.28 13.45
C ASN A 599 22.87 -7.80 13.36
N THR A 600 24.17 -7.48 13.37
CA THR A 600 24.63 -6.09 13.14
C THR A 600 24.35 -5.63 11.71
N GLU A 601 24.63 -6.46 10.70
CA GLU A 601 24.33 -6.15 9.30
C GLU A 601 22.82 -6.00 9.07
N LEU A 602 22.00 -6.88 9.66
CA LEU A 602 20.53 -6.79 9.60
C LEU A 602 20.03 -5.49 10.23
N LYS A 603 20.60 -5.09 11.38
CA LYS A 603 20.27 -3.82 12.05
C LYS A 603 20.60 -2.62 11.16
N GLU A 604 21.77 -2.59 10.53
CA GLU A 604 22.15 -1.54 9.57
C GLU A 604 21.18 -1.50 8.39
N LYS A 605 20.84 -2.64 7.77
CA LYS A 605 19.85 -2.71 6.69
C LYS A 605 18.46 -2.22 7.12
N THR A 606 18.01 -2.54 8.34
CA THR A 606 16.72 -2.01 8.86
C THR A 606 16.75 -0.51 9.11
N ASN A 607 17.91 0.07 9.43
CA ASN A 607 18.05 1.53 9.55
C ASN A 607 18.00 2.20 8.17
N SER A 608 18.76 1.70 7.19
CA SER A 608 18.69 2.22 5.81
C SER A 608 17.30 2.08 5.17
N ALA A 609 16.54 1.03 5.53
CA ALA A 609 15.16 0.88 5.10
C ALA A 609 14.24 1.98 5.68
N LYS A 610 14.40 2.32 6.97
CA LYS A 610 13.67 3.43 7.61
C LYS A 610 14.05 4.80 7.04
N GLU A 611 15.32 5.00 6.71
CA GLU A 611 15.79 6.22 6.04
C GLU A 611 15.16 6.36 4.65
N LEU A 612 15.08 5.28 3.88
CA LEU A 612 14.37 5.25 2.59
C LEU A 612 12.86 5.50 2.73
N GLU A 613 12.23 4.96 3.77
CA GLU A 613 10.80 5.19 4.06
C GLU A 613 10.53 6.66 4.42
N LEU A 614 11.39 7.26 5.25
CA LEU A 614 11.34 8.69 5.58
C LEU A 614 11.53 9.57 4.33
N MET A 615 12.50 9.23 3.47
CA MET A 615 12.75 9.92 2.20
C MET A 615 11.60 9.80 1.20
N LYS A 616 10.91 8.65 1.15
CA LYS A 616 9.67 8.49 0.37
C LYS A 616 8.56 9.38 0.92
N LYS A 617 8.39 9.43 2.24
CA LYS A 617 7.37 10.27 2.88
C LYS A 617 7.59 11.76 2.58
N THR A 618 8.81 12.27 2.78
CA THR A 618 9.12 13.68 2.48
C THR A 618 8.96 13.98 0.99
N TYR A 619 9.34 13.06 0.10
CA TYR A 619 9.09 13.19 -1.34
C TYR A 619 7.59 13.32 -1.67
N TYR A 620 6.73 12.51 -1.06
CA TYR A 620 5.27 12.62 -1.26
C TYR A 620 4.69 13.92 -0.69
N GLU A 621 5.18 14.38 0.47
CA GLU A 621 4.80 15.67 1.06
C GLU A 621 5.20 16.83 0.14
N THR A 622 6.45 16.89 -0.33
CA THR A 622 6.91 17.90 -1.30
C THR A 622 6.17 17.81 -2.64
N LYS A 623 5.84 16.61 -3.14
CA LYS A 623 5.04 16.45 -4.36
C LYS A 623 3.62 16.99 -4.19
N LYS A 624 3.01 16.81 -3.01
CA LYS A 624 1.69 17.36 -2.68
C LYS A 624 1.73 18.89 -2.57
N GLU A 625 2.75 19.45 -1.93
CA GLU A 625 2.98 20.90 -1.87
C GLU A 625 3.18 21.49 -3.28
N SER A 626 4.01 20.84 -4.12
CA SER A 626 4.21 21.24 -5.52
C SER A 626 2.90 21.26 -6.31
N HIS A 627 2.05 20.24 -6.16
CA HIS A 627 0.75 20.20 -6.84
C HIS A 627 -0.21 21.28 -6.32
N SER A 628 -0.17 21.60 -5.01
CA SER A 628 -0.92 22.73 -4.45
C SER A 628 -0.46 24.08 -5.02
N HIS A 629 0.85 24.25 -5.24
CA HIS A 629 1.39 25.46 -5.88
C HIS A 629 1.09 25.51 -7.38
N GLU A 630 1.01 24.37 -8.08
CA GLU A 630 0.56 24.32 -9.48
C GLU A 630 -0.90 24.79 -9.61
N LEU A 631 -1.80 24.31 -8.74
CA LEU A 631 -3.21 24.75 -8.70
C LEU A 631 -3.36 26.23 -8.31
N GLU A 632 -2.54 26.73 -7.38
CA GLU A 632 -2.51 28.15 -7.01
C GLU A 632 -2.03 29.02 -8.19
N LYS A 633 -1.02 28.55 -8.93
CA LYS A 633 -0.51 29.19 -10.15
C LYS A 633 -1.56 29.19 -11.27
N GLU A 634 -2.25 28.09 -11.54
CA GLU A 634 -3.35 28.04 -12.51
C GLU A 634 -4.47 29.02 -12.16
N SER A 635 -4.83 29.11 -10.87
CA SER A 635 -5.82 30.08 -10.37
C SER A 635 -5.36 31.53 -10.56
N LEU A 636 -4.08 31.82 -10.32
CA LEU A 636 -3.47 33.13 -10.57
C LEU A 636 -3.40 33.48 -12.06
N GLU A 637 -3.00 32.53 -12.91
CA GLU A 637 -2.96 32.70 -14.37
C GLU A 637 -4.37 32.96 -14.93
N GLY A 638 -5.38 32.24 -14.43
CA GLY A 638 -6.79 32.52 -14.70
C GLY A 638 -7.17 33.94 -14.30
N TRP A 639 -6.82 34.39 -13.09
CA TRP A 639 -7.12 35.75 -12.62
C TRP A 639 -6.40 36.84 -13.44
N TYR A 640 -5.15 36.61 -13.85
CA TYR A 640 -4.41 37.52 -14.73
C TYR A 640 -5.03 37.61 -16.13
N SER A 641 -5.46 36.48 -16.71
CA SER A 641 -6.19 36.44 -17.99
C SER A 641 -7.52 37.22 -17.89
N ASP A 642 -8.26 37.03 -16.80
CA ASP A 642 -9.50 37.74 -16.50
C ASP A 642 -9.30 39.26 -16.35
N LEU A 643 -8.17 39.66 -15.76
CA LEU A 643 -7.78 41.06 -15.61
C LEU A 643 -7.32 41.69 -16.94
N ASP A 644 -6.56 40.96 -17.75
CA ASP A 644 -6.14 41.40 -19.08
C ASP A 644 -7.34 41.52 -20.04
N MET A 645 -8.28 40.57 -19.99
CA MET A 645 -9.53 40.66 -20.75
C MET A 645 -10.35 41.90 -20.34
N LYS A 646 -10.47 42.19 -19.03
CA LYS A 646 -11.11 43.42 -18.53
C LYS A 646 -10.37 44.69 -19.01
N LEU A 647 -9.05 44.70 -18.94
CA LEU A 647 -8.22 45.82 -19.41
C LEU A 647 -8.39 46.05 -20.91
N ASN A 648 -8.37 44.99 -21.72
CA ASN A 648 -8.59 45.04 -23.16
C ASN A 648 -9.99 45.52 -23.52
N LEU A 649 -11.03 45.12 -22.78
CA LEU A 649 -12.39 45.63 -22.94
C LEU A 649 -12.49 47.13 -22.63
N GLU A 650 -11.86 47.63 -21.57
CA GLU A 650 -11.79 49.07 -21.29
C GLU A 650 -10.96 49.83 -22.34
N LEU A 651 -9.89 49.21 -22.85
CA LEU A 651 -9.07 49.76 -23.94
C LEU A 651 -9.86 49.82 -25.26
N GLU A 652 -10.73 48.86 -25.54
CA GLU A 652 -11.63 48.89 -26.69
C GLU A 652 -12.75 49.94 -26.52
N LYS A 653 -13.33 50.07 -25.32
CA LYS A 653 -14.30 51.14 -24.99
C LYS A 653 -13.69 52.52 -25.18
N THR A 654 -12.49 52.75 -24.65
CA THR A 654 -11.77 54.04 -24.79
C THR A 654 -11.38 54.33 -26.24
N LYS A 655 -10.98 53.31 -27.03
CA LYS A 655 -10.81 53.44 -28.49
C LYS A 655 -12.11 53.88 -29.18
N LYS A 656 -13.26 53.26 -28.86
CA LYS A 656 -14.57 53.63 -29.43
C LYS A 656 -14.95 55.08 -29.09
N LEU A 657 -14.81 55.48 -27.82
CA LEU A 657 -15.05 56.85 -27.37
C LEU A 657 -14.10 57.87 -28.03
N LEU A 658 -12.86 57.48 -28.35
CA LEU A 658 -11.92 58.34 -29.06
C LEU A 658 -12.34 58.55 -30.53
N ILE A 659 -12.80 57.49 -31.21
CA ILE A 659 -13.34 57.58 -32.58
C ILE A 659 -14.59 58.48 -32.60
N GLU A 660 -15.53 58.26 -31.69
CA GLU A 660 -16.75 59.09 -31.55
C GLU A 660 -16.39 60.57 -31.29
N LYS A 661 -15.43 60.83 -30.39
CA LYS A 661 -14.90 62.18 -30.15
C LYS A 661 -14.31 62.81 -31.41
N ASP A 662 -13.58 62.06 -32.22
CA ASP A 662 -13.00 62.56 -33.47
C ASP A 662 -14.05 62.81 -34.56
N GLU A 663 -15.14 62.03 -34.59
CA GLU A 663 -16.31 62.30 -35.44
C GLU A 663 -17.04 63.57 -35.00
N ILE A 664 -17.33 63.72 -33.71
CA ILE A 664 -17.91 64.94 -33.14
C ILE A 664 -17.02 66.17 -33.42
N ASN A 665 -15.69 66.02 -33.32
CA ASN A 665 -14.75 67.09 -33.67
C ASN A 665 -14.81 67.45 -35.15
N LYS A 666 -14.88 66.47 -36.06
CA LYS A 666 -15.04 66.73 -37.51
C LYS A 666 -16.35 67.50 -37.77
N ASP A 667 -17.44 67.14 -37.12
CA ASP A 667 -18.73 67.81 -37.29
C ASP A 667 -18.75 69.22 -36.67
N LEU A 668 -18.11 69.41 -35.50
CA LEU A 668 -17.85 70.75 -34.96
C LEU A 668 -16.99 71.60 -35.90
N HIS A 669 -16.00 71.01 -36.60
CA HIS A 669 -15.21 71.72 -37.60
C HIS A 669 -16.04 72.10 -38.84
N LYS A 670 -16.93 71.21 -39.33
CA LYS A 670 -17.90 71.53 -40.40
C LYS A 670 -18.82 72.69 -39.98
N LEU A 671 -19.44 72.60 -38.80
CA LEU A 671 -20.34 73.63 -38.27
C LEU A 671 -19.61 74.96 -38.02
N ARG A 672 -18.34 74.95 -37.60
CA ARG A 672 -17.51 76.17 -37.51
C ARG A 672 -17.24 76.77 -38.88
N ALA A 673 -16.95 75.97 -39.90
CA ALA A 673 -16.73 76.45 -41.27
C ALA A 673 -18.02 76.98 -41.92
N GLU A 674 -19.17 76.37 -41.63
CA GLU A 674 -20.48 76.85 -42.07
C GLU A 674 -20.87 78.16 -41.37
N ASN A 675 -20.69 78.24 -40.05
CA ASN A 675 -20.88 79.50 -39.31
C ASN A 675 -19.94 80.60 -39.80
N ALA A 676 -18.68 80.30 -40.12
CA ALA A 676 -17.75 81.27 -40.70
C ALA A 676 -18.26 81.82 -42.04
N LYS A 677 -18.74 80.95 -42.95
CA LYS A 677 -19.36 81.36 -44.23
C LYS A 677 -20.62 82.20 -44.03
N LEU A 678 -21.45 81.87 -43.04
CA LEU A 678 -22.63 82.65 -42.70
C LEU A 678 -22.24 84.04 -42.18
N VAL A 679 -21.21 84.14 -41.33
CA VAL A 679 -20.67 85.41 -40.84
C VAL A 679 -20.10 86.25 -41.99
N GLU A 680 -19.28 85.68 -42.86
CA GLU A 680 -18.78 86.36 -44.08
C GLU A 680 -19.93 86.85 -44.96
N GLY A 681 -20.98 86.03 -45.14
CA GLY A 681 -22.21 86.42 -45.84
C GLY A 681 -22.92 87.59 -45.18
N PHE A 682 -23.09 87.56 -43.85
CA PHE A 682 -23.67 88.68 -43.08
C PHE A 682 -22.83 89.96 -43.18
N GLU A 683 -21.50 89.86 -43.22
CA GLU A 683 -20.62 91.00 -43.45
C GLU A 683 -20.73 91.54 -44.88
N SER A 684 -20.85 90.69 -45.91
CA SER A 684 -21.14 91.12 -47.28
C SER A 684 -22.48 91.87 -47.34
N TYR A 685 -23.57 91.29 -46.82
CA TYR A 685 -24.88 91.95 -46.78
C TYR A 685 -24.86 93.26 -45.99
N LYS A 686 -24.07 93.35 -44.92
CA LYS A 686 -23.88 94.59 -44.14
C LYS A 686 -23.15 95.66 -44.95
N ASN A 687 -22.13 95.28 -45.71
CA ASN A 687 -21.38 96.17 -46.59
C ASN A 687 -22.25 96.64 -47.77
N GLU A 688 -22.96 95.74 -48.45
CA GLU A 688 -23.94 96.06 -49.50
C GLU A 688 -25.03 97.02 -48.98
N ASN A 689 -25.55 96.80 -47.77
CA ASN A 689 -26.53 97.70 -47.15
C ASN A 689 -25.93 99.07 -46.81
N ASN A 690 -24.65 99.14 -46.45
CA ASN A 690 -23.94 100.42 -46.26
C ASN A 690 -23.71 101.15 -47.59
N ASP A 691 -23.37 100.44 -48.67
CA ASP A 691 -23.24 101.00 -50.01
C ASP A 691 -24.58 101.49 -50.56
N ILE A 692 -25.68 100.76 -50.32
CA ILE A 692 -27.05 101.19 -50.64
C ILE A 692 -27.41 102.47 -49.86
N LYS A 693 -27.06 102.58 -48.57
CA LYS A 693 -27.24 103.81 -47.79
C LYS A 693 -26.42 104.96 -48.37
N LEU A 694 -25.17 104.72 -48.77
CA LEU A 694 -24.29 105.73 -49.37
C LEU A 694 -24.81 106.20 -50.74
N MET A 695 -25.28 105.27 -51.59
CA MET A 695 -25.94 105.62 -52.84
C MET A 695 -27.22 106.42 -52.61
N LYS A 696 -28.04 106.05 -51.62
CA LYS A 696 -29.26 106.78 -51.26
C LYS A 696 -28.94 108.20 -50.75
N ALA A 697 -27.87 108.38 -49.99
CA ALA A 697 -27.39 109.70 -49.56
C ALA A 697 -26.91 110.55 -50.74
N ARG A 698 -26.07 110.02 -51.63
CA ARG A 698 -25.62 110.72 -52.86
C ARG A 698 -26.77 111.07 -53.81
N LEU A 699 -27.79 110.23 -53.88
CA LEU A 699 -28.98 110.49 -54.71
C LEU A 699 -29.88 111.57 -54.09
N LEU A 700 -29.92 111.67 -52.76
CA LEU A 700 -30.51 112.81 -52.05
C LEU A 700 -29.73 114.10 -52.31
N GLU A 701 -28.41 114.08 -52.15
CA GLU A 701 -27.51 115.22 -52.40
C GLU A 701 -27.63 115.73 -53.83
N SER A 702 -27.56 114.85 -54.84
CA SER A 702 -27.77 115.20 -56.25
C SER A 702 -29.20 115.73 -56.53
N ARG A 703 -30.21 115.29 -55.77
CA ARG A 703 -31.58 115.82 -55.86
C ARG A 703 -31.71 117.20 -55.21
N GLU A 704 -30.97 117.48 -54.15
CA GLU A 704 -30.85 118.82 -53.55
C GLU A 704 -30.08 119.76 -54.48
N GLU A 705 -29.00 119.33 -55.12
CA GLU A 705 -28.31 120.09 -56.18
C GLU A 705 -29.24 120.38 -57.37
N PHE A 706 -30.01 119.39 -57.82
CA PHE A 706 -31.01 119.59 -58.88
C PHE A 706 -32.08 120.59 -58.46
N HIS A 707 -32.59 120.50 -57.22
CA HIS A 707 -33.56 121.46 -56.71
C HIS A 707 -32.97 122.87 -56.58
N ASN A 708 -31.73 123.00 -56.11
CA ASN A 708 -31.02 124.27 -55.99
C ASN A 708 -30.74 124.91 -57.36
N THR A 709 -30.40 124.11 -58.37
CA THR A 709 -30.22 124.61 -59.75
C THR A 709 -31.55 124.96 -60.42
N GLU A 710 -32.64 124.23 -60.15
CA GLU A 710 -34.00 124.59 -60.57
C GLU A 710 -34.46 125.92 -59.91
N LEU A 711 -34.18 126.10 -58.62
CA LEU A 711 -34.51 127.32 -57.87
C LEU A 711 -33.65 128.52 -58.32
N ALA A 712 -32.38 128.29 -58.68
CA ALA A 712 -31.52 129.28 -59.33
C ALA A 712 -32.00 129.62 -60.75
N LEU A 713 -32.47 128.64 -61.52
CA LEU A 713 -33.09 128.85 -62.84
C LEU A 713 -34.38 129.67 -62.72
N GLN A 714 -35.18 129.44 -61.68
CA GLN A 714 -36.40 130.21 -61.40
C GLN A 714 -36.06 131.67 -61.06
N LYS A 715 -35.09 131.91 -60.16
CA LYS A 715 -34.56 133.26 -59.88
C LYS A 715 -33.99 133.93 -61.13
N SER A 716 -33.28 133.19 -61.99
CA SER A 716 -32.76 133.69 -63.26
C SER A 716 -33.90 134.06 -64.22
N LYS A 717 -34.96 133.24 -64.34
CA LYS A 717 -36.17 133.55 -65.13
C LYS A 717 -36.88 134.80 -64.60
N GLU A 718 -36.98 134.98 -63.28
CA GLU A 718 -37.54 136.19 -62.66
C GLU A 718 -36.67 137.42 -62.95
N HIS A 719 -35.34 137.29 -62.88
CA HIS A 719 -34.40 138.36 -63.23
C HIS A 719 -34.46 138.72 -64.73
N ILE A 720 -34.59 137.75 -65.63
CA ILE A 720 -34.84 137.98 -67.07
C ILE A 720 -36.19 138.69 -67.25
N LYS A 721 -37.23 138.33 -66.49
CA LYS A 721 -38.52 139.02 -66.50
C LYS A 721 -38.38 140.49 -66.08
N TYR A 722 -37.63 140.76 -65.01
CA TYR A 722 -37.30 142.10 -64.53
C TYR A 722 -36.53 142.91 -65.60
N LEU A 723 -35.44 142.36 -66.15
CA LEU A 723 -34.66 143.01 -67.22
C LEU A 723 -35.49 143.24 -68.48
N SER A 724 -36.42 142.34 -68.83
CA SER A 724 -37.35 142.53 -69.97
C SER A 724 -38.42 143.60 -69.73
N SER A 725 -38.79 143.84 -68.46
CA SER A 725 -39.62 144.98 -68.06
C SER A 725 -38.83 146.29 -68.18
N GLU A 726 -37.58 146.29 -67.73
CA GLU A 726 -36.75 147.49 -67.73
C GLU A 726 -36.29 147.89 -69.13
N LEU A 727 -35.97 146.93 -70.01
CA LEU A 727 -35.76 147.16 -71.46
C LEU A 727 -37.01 147.71 -72.17
N LYS A 728 -38.22 147.40 -71.70
CA LYS A 728 -39.45 147.99 -72.25
C LYS A 728 -39.72 149.42 -71.79
N LYS A 729 -39.14 149.85 -70.67
CA LYS A 729 -39.26 151.24 -70.18
C LYS A 729 -38.21 152.18 -70.79
N THR A 730 -37.05 151.67 -71.19
CA THR A 730 -35.89 152.48 -71.61
C THR A 730 -35.79 152.77 -73.11
N ILE A 731 -36.69 152.23 -73.94
CA ILE A 731 -36.66 152.42 -75.41
C ILE A 731 -37.43 153.67 -75.89
N ASN A 732 -38.25 154.31 -75.05
CA ASN A 732 -39.10 155.46 -75.44
C ASN A 732 -38.88 156.73 -74.59
N ALA A 733 -37.67 157.33 -74.59
CA ALA A 733 -37.50 158.80 -74.51
C ALA A 733 -36.03 159.28 -74.62
N SER A 734 -35.79 160.19 -75.56
CA SER A 734 -34.68 161.19 -75.64
C SER A 734 -33.23 160.73 -75.94
N ASN A 735 -32.61 161.47 -76.87
CA ASN A 735 -31.23 161.33 -77.34
C ASN A 735 -30.26 162.22 -76.53
N LEU A 736 -28.96 161.86 -76.46
CA LEU A 736 -27.85 162.50 -77.21
C LEU A 736 -26.47 162.35 -76.51
N SER A 737 -25.49 161.74 -77.21
CA SER A 737 -24.01 161.88 -77.11
C SER A 737 -23.34 162.27 -75.76
N SER A 738 -22.39 161.49 -75.21
CA SER A 738 -20.99 161.57 -75.66
C SER A 738 -20.00 160.57 -74.99
N TYR A 739 -19.11 160.02 -75.83
CA TYR A 739 -17.68 159.67 -75.66
C TYR A 739 -17.01 159.26 -74.31
N GLN A 740 -16.30 158.11 -74.40
CA GLN A 740 -14.95 157.77 -73.88
C GLN A 740 -14.62 157.72 -72.36
N ALA A 741 -14.37 156.50 -71.86
CA ALA A 741 -13.10 156.07 -71.21
C ALA A 741 -13.15 154.55 -70.91
N GLN A 742 -12.56 153.68 -71.75
CA GLN A 742 -11.16 153.20 -71.71
C GLN A 742 -10.80 152.08 -70.70
N SER A 743 -10.71 150.86 -71.26
CA SER A 743 -9.42 150.17 -71.38
C SER A 743 -8.64 149.80 -70.11
N LYS A 744 -9.28 149.07 -69.17
CA LYS A 744 -8.55 148.26 -68.16
C LYS A 744 -9.03 146.81 -67.97
N GLU A 745 -10.15 146.42 -68.59
CA GLU A 745 -10.80 145.13 -68.33
C GLU A 745 -10.34 143.98 -69.26
N ASN A 746 -10.02 144.29 -70.53
CA ASN A 746 -9.63 143.27 -71.52
C ASN A 746 -8.20 142.73 -71.37
N THR A 747 -7.29 143.44 -70.70
CA THR A 747 -5.94 142.92 -70.38
C THR A 747 -5.94 142.00 -69.15
N GLN A 748 -6.99 142.04 -68.33
CA GLN A 748 -7.11 141.23 -67.12
C GLN A 748 -7.73 139.85 -67.45
N LEU A 749 -8.69 139.82 -68.38
CA LEU A 749 -9.24 138.57 -68.96
C LEU A 749 -8.21 137.78 -69.78
N LEU A 750 -7.29 138.45 -70.49
CA LEU A 750 -6.23 137.79 -71.25
C LEU A 750 -5.20 137.10 -70.34
N LYS A 751 -4.81 137.73 -69.21
CA LYS A 751 -3.97 137.08 -68.20
C LYS A 751 -4.65 135.88 -67.55
N GLN A 752 -5.93 136.00 -67.19
CA GLN A 752 -6.67 134.87 -66.63
C GLN A 752 -6.78 133.69 -67.61
N LEU A 753 -6.89 133.96 -68.91
CA LEU A 753 -6.83 132.92 -69.94
C LEU A 753 -5.46 132.22 -69.99
N ASP A 754 -4.35 132.97 -69.97
CA ASP A 754 -3.00 132.38 -69.92
C ASP A 754 -2.78 131.58 -68.62
N ASP A 755 -3.19 132.09 -67.45
CA ASP A 755 -3.11 131.40 -66.16
C ASP A 755 -3.88 130.06 -66.17
N TYR A 756 -5.10 130.03 -66.75
CA TYR A 756 -5.85 128.78 -66.94
C TYR A 756 -5.19 127.84 -67.96
N GLN A 757 -4.53 128.38 -68.99
CA GLN A 757 -3.85 127.59 -70.00
C GLN A 757 -2.55 126.96 -69.46
N GLU A 758 -1.86 127.65 -68.53
CA GLU A 758 -0.74 127.12 -67.76
C GLU A 758 -1.20 126.02 -66.79
N GLN A 759 -2.28 126.23 -66.02
CA GLN A 759 -2.87 125.19 -65.15
C GLN A 759 -3.31 123.94 -65.93
N ILE A 760 -3.90 124.11 -67.12
CA ILE A 760 -4.26 122.98 -68.00
C ILE A 760 -3.01 122.24 -68.50
N ASN A 761 -1.89 122.94 -68.74
CA ASN A 761 -0.64 122.32 -69.14
C ASN A 761 0.05 121.57 -67.98
N ASP A 762 0.00 122.10 -66.76
CA ASP A 762 0.49 121.40 -65.57
C ASP A 762 -0.37 120.18 -65.20
N LEU A 763 -1.70 120.27 -65.31
CA LEU A 763 -2.58 119.10 -65.16
C LEU A 763 -2.35 118.04 -66.26
N LYS A 764 -2.00 118.44 -67.49
CA LYS A 764 -1.56 117.53 -68.55
C LYS A 764 -0.18 116.92 -68.26
N LYS A 765 0.72 117.67 -67.62
CA LYS A 765 2.05 117.19 -67.20
C LYS A 765 1.93 116.18 -66.06
N GLN A 766 1.16 116.50 -65.02
CA GLN A 766 0.81 115.57 -63.94
C GLN A 766 0.14 114.30 -64.48
N ASN A 767 -0.83 114.39 -65.41
CA ASN A 767 -1.42 113.19 -66.03
C ASN A 767 -0.40 112.36 -66.83
N ARG A 768 0.54 113.00 -67.54
CA ARG A 768 1.64 112.28 -68.21
C ARG A 768 2.57 111.60 -67.23
N ASP A 769 2.87 112.23 -66.09
CA ASP A 769 3.78 111.67 -65.09
C ASP A 769 3.09 110.57 -64.25
N ILE A 770 1.78 110.68 -63.97
CA ILE A 770 0.95 109.58 -63.45
C ILE A 770 0.87 108.43 -64.45
N LEU A 771 0.76 108.69 -65.76
CA LEU A 771 0.82 107.64 -66.78
C LEU A 771 2.20 106.98 -66.88
N LYS A 772 3.29 107.74 -66.74
CA LYS A 772 4.65 107.17 -66.63
C LYS A 772 4.78 106.32 -65.36
N GLN A 773 4.26 106.79 -64.23
CA GLN A 773 4.26 106.06 -62.97
C GLN A 773 3.45 104.76 -63.08
N LYS A 774 2.22 104.80 -63.60
CA LYS A 774 1.41 103.59 -63.85
C LYS A 774 2.07 102.63 -64.86
N ASN A 775 2.77 103.15 -65.87
CA ASN A 775 3.53 102.32 -66.80
C ASN A 775 4.81 101.74 -66.16
N PHE A 776 5.44 102.45 -65.22
CA PHE A 776 6.56 101.95 -64.43
C PHE A 776 6.09 100.89 -63.43
N GLU A 777 5.02 101.15 -62.68
CA GLU A 777 4.35 100.21 -61.79
C GLU A 777 3.85 98.97 -62.54
N SER A 778 3.25 99.12 -63.73
CA SER A 778 2.82 97.99 -64.57
C SER A 778 4.02 97.18 -65.10
N LYS A 779 5.13 97.82 -65.47
CA LYS A 779 6.37 97.14 -65.83
C LYS A 779 7.03 96.47 -64.62
N LEU A 780 6.96 97.07 -63.44
CA LEU A 780 7.49 96.53 -62.19
C LEU A 780 6.63 95.37 -61.68
N LEU A 781 5.31 95.43 -61.84
CA LEU A 781 4.39 94.34 -61.53
C LEU A 781 4.57 93.20 -62.53
N SER A 782 4.75 93.52 -63.82
CA SER A 782 5.08 92.52 -64.86
C SER A 782 6.43 91.86 -64.58
N SER A 783 7.47 92.62 -64.23
CA SER A 783 8.79 92.05 -63.94
C SER A 783 8.83 91.30 -62.61
N ALA A 784 8.08 91.75 -61.59
CA ALA A 784 7.88 91.01 -60.35
C ALA A 784 7.06 89.73 -60.58
N TRP A 785 6.04 89.77 -61.45
CA TRP A 785 5.28 88.58 -61.86
C TRP A 785 6.18 87.60 -62.62
N PHE A 786 6.96 88.04 -63.61
CA PHE A 786 7.96 87.19 -64.28
C PHE A 786 9.06 86.68 -63.33
N TYR A 787 9.45 87.45 -62.31
CA TYR A 787 10.41 87.02 -61.29
C TYR A 787 9.80 85.97 -60.35
N VAL A 788 8.55 86.13 -59.92
CA VAL A 788 7.81 85.16 -59.10
C VAL A 788 7.51 83.89 -59.92
N GLN A 789 7.07 84.02 -61.17
CA GLN A 789 6.88 82.94 -62.13
C GLN A 789 8.18 82.15 -62.30
N ARG A 790 9.29 82.82 -62.61
CA ARG A 790 10.61 82.18 -62.76
C ARG A 790 11.15 81.59 -61.46
N LYS A 791 10.79 82.14 -60.30
CA LYS A 791 11.17 81.60 -58.97
C LYS A 791 10.29 80.41 -58.56
N LEU A 792 9.03 80.36 -59.00
CA LEU A 792 8.17 79.18 -58.92
C LEU A 792 8.73 78.09 -59.82
N GLU A 793 9.02 78.39 -61.09
CA GLU A 793 9.63 77.47 -62.05
C GLU A 793 11.04 76.97 -61.62
N GLN A 794 11.80 77.76 -60.85
CA GLN A 794 13.08 77.33 -60.26
C GLN A 794 12.93 76.53 -58.95
N ASN A 795 11.82 76.67 -58.23
CA ASN A 795 11.53 75.89 -57.01
C ASN A 795 10.71 74.62 -57.30
N SER A 796 9.97 74.56 -58.42
CA SER A 796 9.30 73.35 -58.90
C SER A 796 10.24 72.60 -59.85
N GLY A 797 11.10 71.76 -59.28
CA GLY A 797 12.09 70.98 -60.03
C GLY A 797 11.45 69.97 -60.99
N PHE A 798 11.18 70.38 -62.22
CA PHE A 798 10.79 69.47 -63.31
C PHE A 798 11.29 69.96 -64.68
N GLY A 799 12.18 69.16 -65.29
CA GLY A 799 12.31 69.03 -66.75
C GLY A 799 12.78 70.24 -67.57
N GLN A 800 14.07 70.26 -67.91
CA GLN A 800 14.55 70.97 -69.11
C GLN A 800 13.95 70.36 -70.39
N SER A 801 13.60 71.17 -71.40
CA SER A 801 13.90 70.92 -72.83
C SER A 801 13.43 72.06 -73.74
N SER A 802 14.23 72.37 -74.78
CA SER A 802 13.94 73.27 -75.94
C SER A 802 13.34 74.66 -75.65
N VAL A 803 13.98 75.81 -75.90
CA VAL A 803 14.95 76.20 -76.96
C VAL A 803 14.49 75.86 -78.38
N SER A 804 13.78 76.80 -79.00
CA SER A 804 13.98 77.29 -80.38
C SER A 804 13.04 78.48 -80.60
N ASN A 805 13.61 79.68 -80.72
CA ASN A 805 13.81 80.41 -81.98
C ASN A 805 12.49 80.87 -82.64
N MET A 806 12.19 82.17 -82.68
CA MET A 806 12.84 83.18 -83.55
C MET A 806 12.29 83.08 -84.97
N GLU A 807 11.36 83.96 -85.32
CA GLU A 807 11.63 84.98 -86.34
C GLU A 807 10.58 86.09 -86.32
N ALA A 808 11.06 87.33 -86.30
CA ALA A 808 10.25 88.49 -86.63
C ALA A 808 10.37 88.74 -88.13
N ASN A 809 9.28 89.16 -88.78
CA ASN A 809 9.41 89.92 -90.02
C ASN A 809 8.48 91.12 -90.04
N TYR A 810 9.10 92.30 -89.97
CA TYR A 810 8.49 93.60 -90.25
C TYR A 810 8.20 93.70 -91.75
N HIS A 811 7.05 94.25 -92.15
CA HIS A 811 6.93 95.55 -92.86
C HIS A 811 5.45 95.88 -93.19
N PRO A 812 5.08 97.12 -93.61
CA PRO A 812 3.98 97.82 -92.94
C PRO A 812 2.88 98.33 -93.90
N ASN A 813 1.94 99.08 -93.32
CA ASN A 813 0.94 99.94 -93.99
C ASN A 813 -0.18 99.18 -94.76
N ALA A 814 -1.46 99.55 -94.69
CA ALA A 814 -2.07 100.64 -93.92
C ALA A 814 -3.57 100.40 -93.66
N VAL A 815 -4.01 100.82 -92.46
CA VAL A 815 -5.26 101.55 -92.18
C VAL A 815 -6.63 100.83 -92.33
N SER A 816 -7.43 101.04 -91.26
CA SER A 816 -8.90 101.03 -91.18
C SER A 816 -9.67 99.71 -90.93
N ASN A 817 -9.86 99.49 -89.62
CA ASN A 817 -11.17 99.40 -88.95
C ASN A 817 -12.11 98.20 -89.18
N ARG A 818 -12.19 97.41 -88.10
CA ARG A 818 -13.43 97.03 -87.38
C ARG A 818 -14.41 96.10 -88.08
N ASN A 819 -14.12 94.81 -87.92
CA ASN A 819 -15.11 93.77 -87.69
C ASN A 819 -16.16 94.19 -86.64
N ASN A 820 -17.42 93.77 -86.82
CA ASN A 820 -18.01 92.83 -85.85
C ASN A 820 -19.27 92.12 -86.39
N ARG A 821 -19.25 90.78 -86.47
CA ARG A 821 -20.39 89.84 -86.35
C ARG A 821 -19.94 88.40 -86.61
N GLY A 822 -20.47 87.43 -85.85
CA GLY A 822 -20.36 85.99 -86.16
C GLY A 822 -20.06 85.11 -84.96
N ARG A 823 -21.09 84.44 -84.43
CA ARG A 823 -20.97 83.22 -83.59
C ARG A 823 -20.95 81.99 -84.50
N VAL A 824 -20.55 80.83 -83.92
CA VAL A 824 -21.23 79.51 -83.94
C VAL A 824 -20.30 78.33 -84.31
N ALA A 825 -20.19 77.38 -83.35
CA ALA A 825 -19.87 75.94 -83.49
C ALA A 825 -18.50 75.55 -84.10
N GLU A 826 -18.00 74.30 -84.09
CA GLU A 826 -18.47 73.02 -83.52
C GLU A 826 -17.28 72.04 -83.35
N MET A 827 -17.53 70.82 -82.82
CA MET A 827 -16.67 69.61 -82.84
C MET A 827 -15.32 69.65 -82.07
N GLY A 828 -14.80 68.53 -81.54
CA GLY A 828 -15.33 67.17 -81.44
C GLY A 828 -14.20 66.12 -81.26
N ALA A 829 -14.55 64.91 -80.78
CA ALA A 829 -13.70 63.69 -80.72
C ALA A 829 -12.43 63.74 -79.81
N ALA A 830 -11.84 62.64 -79.32
CA ALA A 830 -12.27 61.24 -79.04
C ALA A 830 -11.09 60.49 -78.34
N ILE A 831 -11.31 59.25 -77.84
CA ILE A 831 -10.29 58.15 -77.74
C ILE A 831 -9.15 58.35 -76.69
N ASP A 832 -8.68 57.40 -75.87
CA ASP A 832 -9.00 55.98 -75.62
C ASP A 832 -8.29 55.46 -74.32
N ASN A 833 -8.78 54.36 -73.72
CA ASN A 833 -8.02 53.29 -72.98
C ASN A 833 -7.15 53.70 -71.74
N ASN A 834 -6.71 52.87 -70.78
CA ASN A 834 -6.91 51.48 -70.29
C ASN A 834 -6.26 51.40 -68.86
N ALA A 835 -6.40 50.39 -67.98
CA ALA A 835 -7.33 49.26 -67.78
C ALA A 835 -7.07 48.60 -66.40
N ALA A 836 -8.02 47.82 -65.87
CA ALA A 836 -7.90 46.92 -64.69
C ALA A 836 -7.66 47.60 -63.31
N ILE A 837 -7.91 47.01 -62.13
CA ILE A 837 -8.17 45.61 -61.72
C ILE A 837 -9.39 45.56 -60.76
N GLN A 838 -10.03 44.38 -60.75
CA GLN A 838 -11.06 43.82 -59.87
C GLN A 838 -10.75 43.95 -58.33
N GLN A 839 -11.63 43.65 -57.35
CA GLN A 839 -12.53 42.49 -57.21
C GLN A 839 -13.58 42.68 -56.08
N SER A 840 -14.77 42.09 -56.29
CA SER A 840 -15.71 41.39 -55.36
C SER A 840 -15.64 41.59 -53.82
N LEU A 841 -16.73 41.59 -53.03
CA LEU A 841 -17.73 40.51 -52.88
C LEU A 841 -19.07 41.00 -52.24
N LYS A 842 -20.11 40.13 -52.23
CA LYS A 842 -21.47 40.40 -51.71
C LYS A 842 -21.77 39.69 -50.36
N LYS A 843 -22.85 40.14 -49.71
CA LYS A 843 -23.52 39.60 -48.49
C LYS A 843 -23.89 38.11 -48.57
N PRO A 844 -24.18 37.46 -47.42
CA PRO A 844 -25.57 37.18 -46.99
C PRO A 844 -25.80 37.42 -45.47
N GLY A 845 -26.94 37.18 -44.80
CA GLY A 845 -28.29 36.82 -45.28
C GLY A 845 -29.11 35.91 -44.33
N VAL A 846 -29.80 36.51 -43.34
CA VAL A 846 -31.13 36.15 -42.73
C VAL A 846 -31.47 34.70 -42.29
N PHE A 847 -31.92 34.50 -41.03
CA PHE A 847 -33.27 34.05 -40.56
C PHE A 847 -33.28 33.46 -39.13
N ALA A 848 -34.47 33.15 -38.59
CA ALA A 848 -34.79 32.99 -37.17
C ALA A 848 -35.49 31.67 -36.83
N GLN A 849 -35.61 31.30 -35.53
CA GLN A 849 -36.89 30.97 -34.85
C GLN A 849 -36.75 30.46 -33.39
N ARG A 850 -37.60 31.01 -32.47
CA ARG A 850 -38.29 30.37 -31.30
C ARG A 850 -37.43 29.67 -30.21
N ARG A 851 -37.80 29.57 -28.91
CA ARG A 851 -39.11 29.61 -28.20
C ARG A 851 -38.88 29.90 -26.68
N ASN A 852 -39.92 30.41 -26.00
CA ASN A 852 -40.24 30.34 -24.55
C ASN A 852 -39.19 30.66 -23.45
N LEU A 853 -39.56 31.55 -22.53
CA LEU A 853 -39.80 31.20 -21.11
C LEU A 853 -40.63 32.29 -20.40
N ASP A 854 -41.32 31.90 -19.34
CA ASP A 854 -42.41 32.67 -18.71
C ASP A 854 -41.94 33.70 -17.66
N SER A 855 -42.84 34.65 -17.37
CA SER A 855 -42.80 35.50 -16.19
C SER A 855 -43.11 34.73 -14.90
N PHE A 856 -42.47 35.06 -13.78
CA PHE A 856 -43.18 35.38 -12.52
C PHE A 856 -42.29 36.15 -11.53
N ASN A 857 -42.91 36.68 -10.47
CA ASN A 857 -42.41 37.75 -9.59
C ASN A 857 -42.36 37.28 -8.11
N SER A 858 -41.85 38.14 -7.20
CA SER A 858 -41.70 38.00 -5.73
C SER A 858 -40.48 37.20 -5.24
N GLY A 859 -39.87 37.50 -4.08
CA GLY A 859 -40.06 38.65 -3.17
C GLY A 859 -39.70 38.33 -1.70
N SER A 860 -39.07 39.28 -0.99
CA SER A 860 -38.60 39.20 0.43
C SER A 860 -37.44 38.22 0.71
N GLY A 861 -36.58 38.41 1.73
CA GLY A 861 -36.47 39.52 2.68
C GLY A 861 -35.22 39.45 3.58
N VAL A 862 -34.73 40.63 3.97
CA VAL A 862 -33.80 41.03 5.07
C VAL A 862 -34.03 40.16 6.36
N PRO A 863 -33.04 39.93 7.29
CA PRO A 863 -32.07 40.94 7.73
C PRO A 863 -30.69 40.53 8.35
N ALA A 864 -29.86 41.57 8.60
CA ALA A 864 -29.00 41.80 9.81
C ALA A 864 -27.93 40.76 10.24
N SER A 865 -26.81 41.11 10.89
CA SER A 865 -26.17 42.40 11.22
C SER A 865 -24.75 42.19 11.81
N LEU A 866 -23.86 43.17 11.61
CA LEU A 866 -22.81 43.64 12.56
C LEU A 866 -21.86 42.61 13.24
N ASN A 867 -20.58 42.63 12.80
CA ASN A 867 -19.36 43.06 13.52
C ASN A 867 -19.41 43.25 15.08
N PRO A 868 -18.24 43.25 15.79
CA PRO A 868 -16.88 42.80 15.44
C PRO A 868 -16.11 42.13 16.62
N THR A 869 -14.77 42.05 16.51
CA THR A 869 -13.72 42.51 17.48
C THR A 869 -12.64 41.48 17.86
N TRP A 870 -11.39 41.94 17.79
CA TRP A 870 -10.17 41.31 18.31
C TRP A 870 -9.97 41.51 19.83
N LEU A 871 -9.40 40.51 20.50
CA LEU A 871 -8.52 40.54 21.70
C LEU A 871 -8.30 39.09 22.17
N GLY A 872 -7.13 38.60 22.62
CA GLY A 872 -5.81 39.24 22.71
C GLY A 872 -5.12 39.13 24.07
N THR A 873 -4.81 37.92 24.57
CA THR A 873 -3.87 37.64 25.69
C THR A 873 -3.53 36.13 25.70
N GLN A 874 -2.26 35.73 25.56
CA GLN A 874 -1.27 35.40 26.62
C GLN A 874 -1.56 34.10 27.43
N ARG A 875 -0.58 33.28 27.82
CA ARG A 875 0.84 33.07 27.41
C ARG A 875 1.34 31.80 28.14
N ASP A 876 2.27 31.04 27.58
CA ASP A 876 2.88 29.89 28.27
C ASP A 876 3.73 30.29 29.48
N GLU A 877 3.66 29.48 30.53
CA GLU A 877 4.61 29.49 31.65
C GLU A 877 5.82 28.61 31.32
N LEU A 878 7.02 29.17 31.45
CA LEU A 878 8.28 28.43 31.50
C LEU A 878 9.07 28.94 32.72
N ASP A 879 8.96 28.20 33.81
CA ASP A 879 9.63 28.55 35.07
C ASP A 879 11.14 28.31 34.96
N SER A 880 11.92 29.30 35.38
CA SER A 880 13.38 29.25 35.44
C SER A 880 13.84 29.20 36.89
N GLN A 881 14.64 28.19 37.27
CA GLN A 881 15.31 28.22 38.57
C GLN A 881 16.59 29.07 38.55
N ILE A 882 16.79 29.74 39.68
CA ILE A 882 17.66 30.90 39.87
C ILE A 882 18.82 30.56 40.79
N TYR A 883 19.99 31.16 40.53
CA TYR A 883 20.87 31.68 41.56
C TYR A 883 21.27 33.12 41.16
N PRO A 884 21.26 34.08 42.10
CA PRO A 884 22.49 34.32 42.85
C PRO A 884 22.29 34.66 44.35
N ASN A 885 23.41 34.65 45.09
CA ASN A 885 23.50 35.03 46.51
C ASN A 885 22.96 36.44 46.82
N LYS A 886 22.00 36.57 47.74
CA LYS A 886 22.26 36.98 49.13
C LYS A 886 21.02 36.90 50.03
#